data_AF-A0A1E3BH82-F1
#
_entry.id   AF-A0A1E3BH82-F1
#
_cell.length_a   1.000
_cell.length_b   1.000
_cell.length_c   1.000
_cell.angle_alpha   90.00
_cell.angle_beta   90.00
_cell.angle_gamma   90.00
#
_symmetry.space_group_name_H-M   'P 1'
#
loop_
_entity.id
_entity.type
_entity.pdbx_description
1 polymer ?
#
loop_
_entity_poly.entity_id
_entity_poly.type
_entity_poly.pdbx_seq_one_letter_code
_entity_poly.pdbx_strand_id
1 'polypeptide(L)'
;MAAAITSWVLNPIQSLTMSRPRTRKLWCAVPGNLGRPFSIECVADQDDIETLMKKIWDHAPAHAKKDASDYGDLILYSPVVQLNHEEDFRIDDGEFLHPRRMVTSNPLFPESKDPDVDIVVVVSGGATPQKLKCSESQNVNLAPERPITEDPHVCPRERTVLELAAILDEVNIVHVRGTPASGKTYLSELLRHHYRNRGRRVSLIKEWEKLNHKNPWDSLVKLVEKWNEEAQDAPTTTSSQSEQDLSWVLTSNTVILVDEAQMTYNDSALWNTILKKRQSSFLGYNFRLCLFCSYGSPEAGPDQTFFTPVRLSNQQCISLTPQSQQGSPPIGLFYDKEEFKDVASRSIPFEYRKRFTFGECAQDYIFALSNGHPGAVESILSTLFQAYHHDIKHGHIRALTEDHVIWFLEDTATVFQKLSTQPVNRSFPKIPEATDGISDMLNKITEEGSIPFDINDASIKFCYQKGWIHRVALGSRDIAVLPSRLHEKYIEYSIGTMSQRLPVRFNSLPTLCKEILSKFSIMNLRHSAEGKKMSSASQPRPLEAQYQDEFYRGFVHVAGRGVPISSEWSRTKDGRVDFYIPEKKWAIELLRDHGEVDEHISQFKAGGKYHPWLEEKMIEDWIIIDCATSLPTKEFSEPKLWHAVFINDYSELQLYDHQKALMMSVHLYN
;
A
#
# COMPACT_ATOMS: atom_id res chain seq x y z
N MET A 1 -10.97 -3.67 14.09
CA MET A 1 -9.62 -3.33 14.63
C MET A 1 -9.07 -2.19 13.79
N ALA A 2 -9.71 -1.05 13.95
CA ALA A 2 -9.52 0.18 13.21
C ALA A 2 -9.48 1.27 14.28
N ALA A 3 -8.33 1.96 14.37
CA ALA A 3 -8.09 3.22 15.08
C ALA A 3 -6.58 3.31 15.33
N ALA A 4 -5.86 4.01 14.46
CA ALA A 4 -4.64 4.75 14.80
C ALA A 4 -4.14 5.39 13.51
N ILE A 5 -4.34 6.70 13.37
CA ILE A 5 -3.32 7.71 13.06
C ILE A 5 -4.11 9.02 12.96
N THR A 6 -4.27 9.70 14.09
CA THR A 6 -4.27 11.16 14.27
C THR A 6 -4.30 11.46 15.77
N SER A 7 -3.57 12.50 16.19
CA SER A 7 -3.34 13.01 17.55
C SER A 7 -2.24 12.32 18.38
N TRP A 8 -1.05 12.95 18.41
CA TRP A 8 -0.29 13.15 19.65
C TRP A 8 0.12 14.62 19.74
N VAL A 9 -0.58 15.34 20.62
CA VAL A 9 -0.29 16.71 21.05
C VAL A 9 0.93 16.72 21.96
N LEU A 10 1.77 17.73 21.77
CA LEU A 10 2.90 18.13 22.61
C LEU A 10 2.47 18.32 24.07
N ASN A 11 3.01 17.53 24.99
CA ASN A 11 3.05 17.91 26.41
C ASN A 11 4.19 18.93 26.62
N PRO A 12 3.96 20.04 27.34
CA PRO A 12 4.99 21.03 27.61
C PRO A 12 6.06 20.44 28.54
N ILE A 13 7.32 20.64 28.14
CA ILE A 13 8.52 20.26 28.89
C ILE A 13 8.49 20.94 30.27
N GLN A 14 8.19 20.17 31.30
CA GLN A 14 8.49 20.54 32.69
C GLN A 14 10.00 20.38 32.93
N SER A 15 10.66 21.51 33.20
CA SER A 15 11.74 21.68 34.19
C SER A 15 12.51 20.40 34.62
N LEU A 16 13.68 20.20 34.02
CA LEU A 16 14.72 19.29 34.52
C LEU A 16 15.29 19.80 35.86
N THR A 17 14.84 19.21 36.97
CA THR A 17 15.61 19.19 38.22
C THR A 17 16.71 18.13 38.12
N MET A 18 17.95 18.52 38.39
CA MET A 18 19.14 17.67 38.39
C MET A 18 18.94 16.42 39.27
N SER A 19 18.94 15.24 38.65
CA SER A 19 18.97 13.94 39.33
C SER A 19 20.38 13.34 39.24
N ARG A 20 20.77 12.58 40.27
CA ARG A 20 22.11 12.00 40.47
C ARG A 20 22.58 11.20 39.23
N PRO A 21 23.91 11.12 38.98
CA PRO A 21 24.43 10.32 37.87
C PRO A 21 24.02 8.85 38.03
N ARG A 22 23.30 8.32 37.03
CA ARG A 22 22.92 6.90 36.95
C ARG A 22 24.12 6.12 36.41
N THR A 23 24.79 5.37 37.27
CA THR A 23 25.76 4.35 36.85
C THR A 23 25.00 3.12 36.34
N ARG A 24 25.35 2.63 35.15
CA ARG A 24 24.79 1.42 34.52
C ARG A 24 25.91 0.42 34.22
N LYS A 25 25.59 -0.86 34.12
CA LYS A 25 26.54 -1.93 33.82
C LYS A 25 26.32 -2.47 32.40
N LEU A 26 27.29 -2.30 31.52
CA LEU A 26 27.22 -2.85 30.16
C LEU A 26 27.90 -4.21 30.11
N TRP A 27 27.24 -5.19 29.52
CA TRP A 27 27.82 -6.49 29.18
C TRP A 27 28.28 -6.48 27.73
N CYS A 28 29.54 -6.80 27.49
CA CYS A 28 30.15 -6.80 26.19
C CYS A 28 30.45 -8.23 25.73
N ALA A 29 30.11 -8.55 24.48
CA ALA A 29 30.37 -9.85 23.86
C ALA A 29 31.13 -9.66 22.54
N VAL A 30 32.00 -10.60 22.19
CA VAL A 30 32.87 -10.53 21.00
C VAL A 30 32.53 -11.68 20.04
N PRO A 31 32.44 -11.42 18.71
CA PRO A 31 32.30 -12.44 17.69
C PRO A 31 33.35 -13.56 17.85
N GLY A 32 32.90 -14.81 17.77
CA GLY A 32 33.74 -15.99 17.98
C GLY A 32 33.88 -16.43 19.45
N ASN A 33 33.38 -15.65 20.41
CA ASN A 33 33.32 -16.02 21.83
C ASN A 33 32.10 -15.39 22.54
N LEU A 34 30.93 -15.46 21.90
CA LEU A 34 29.69 -14.85 22.38
C LEU A 34 29.18 -15.44 23.70
N GLY A 35 29.51 -16.71 23.99
CA GLY A 35 29.16 -17.40 25.25
C GLY A 35 30.09 -17.08 26.43
N ARG A 36 30.91 -16.03 26.39
CA ARG A 36 31.70 -15.54 27.53
C ARG A 36 31.78 -14.01 27.55
N PRO A 37 30.67 -13.33 27.86
CA PRO A 37 30.63 -11.87 27.93
C PRO A 37 31.38 -11.33 29.16
N PHE A 38 31.79 -10.07 29.12
CA PHE A 38 32.45 -9.35 30.23
C PHE A 38 31.73 -8.03 30.50
N SER A 39 31.73 -7.55 31.74
CA SER A 39 31.00 -6.34 32.10
C SER A 39 31.90 -5.12 32.32
N ILE A 40 31.41 -3.93 31.97
CA ILE A 40 32.01 -2.64 32.29
C ILE A 40 30.97 -1.69 32.92
N GLU A 41 31.41 -0.72 33.71
CA GLU A 41 30.53 0.32 34.24
C GLU A 41 30.53 1.56 33.33
N CYS A 42 29.33 2.06 33.04
CA CYS A 42 29.05 3.25 32.25
C CYS A 42 28.32 4.29 33.11
N VAL A 43 28.83 5.50 33.18
CA VAL A 43 28.22 6.62 33.90
C VAL A 43 27.57 7.55 32.88
N ALA A 44 26.23 7.56 32.83
CA ALA A 44 25.45 8.15 31.73
C ALA A 44 25.74 9.64 31.43
N ASP A 45 26.20 10.40 32.42
CA ASP A 45 26.49 11.84 32.30
C ASP A 45 27.99 12.15 32.12
N GLN A 46 28.87 11.13 32.13
CA GLN A 46 30.33 11.30 32.07
C GLN A 46 31.00 10.51 30.94
N ASP A 47 30.46 9.35 30.59
CA ASP A 47 31.04 8.49 29.55
C ASP A 47 30.38 8.76 28.20
N ASP A 48 31.15 9.32 27.26
CA ASP A 48 30.77 9.34 25.84
C ASP A 48 31.17 8.03 25.14
N ILE A 49 30.77 7.87 23.88
CA ILE A 49 31.02 6.64 23.12
C ILE A 49 32.52 6.33 22.99
N GLU A 50 33.37 7.35 22.92
CA GLU A 50 34.82 7.20 22.76
C GLU A 50 35.47 6.75 24.08
N THR A 51 35.08 7.37 25.18
CA THR A 51 35.47 6.98 26.55
C THR A 51 35.03 5.56 26.85
N LEU A 52 33.83 5.19 26.40
CA LEU A 52 33.29 3.85 26.57
C LEU A 52 34.05 2.82 25.72
N MET A 53 34.31 3.10 24.43
CA MET A 53 35.10 2.24 23.56
C MET A 53 36.48 1.95 24.16
N LYS A 54 37.10 2.95 24.78
CA LYS A 54 38.36 2.79 25.52
C LYS A 54 38.20 1.86 26.74
N LYS A 55 37.18 2.06 27.59
CA LYS A 55 36.90 1.17 28.73
C LYS A 55 36.64 -0.27 28.29
N ILE A 56 35.88 -0.47 27.21
CA ILE A 56 35.61 -1.78 26.60
C ILE A 56 36.90 -2.40 26.10
N TRP A 57 37.72 -1.63 25.37
CA TRP A 57 39.00 -2.08 24.86
C TRP A 57 39.90 -2.57 25.98
N ASP A 58 40.04 -1.82 27.08
CA ASP A 58 40.90 -2.22 28.20
C ASP A 58 40.50 -3.58 28.81
N HIS A 59 39.19 -3.89 28.83
CA HIS A 59 38.65 -5.14 29.38
C HIS A 59 38.47 -6.25 28.33
N ALA A 60 38.59 -5.95 27.03
CA ALA A 60 38.35 -6.90 25.96
C ALA A 60 39.43 -8.00 25.91
N PRO A 61 39.05 -9.26 25.62
CA PRO A 61 39.99 -10.38 25.55
C PRO A 61 40.95 -10.24 24.35
N ALA A 62 42.15 -10.81 24.46
CA ALA A 62 43.23 -10.61 23.47
C ALA A 62 42.86 -10.99 22.02
N HIS A 63 41.95 -11.94 21.80
CA HIS A 63 41.49 -12.30 20.46
C HIS A 63 40.62 -11.22 19.82
N ALA A 64 39.88 -10.43 20.61
CA ALA A 64 39.09 -9.29 20.14
C ALA A 64 39.97 -8.13 19.66
N LYS A 65 41.25 -8.12 20.07
CA LYS A 65 42.24 -7.11 19.69
C LYS A 65 43.16 -7.56 18.57
N LYS A 66 42.97 -8.79 18.05
CA LYS A 66 43.93 -9.43 17.15
C LYS A 66 44.06 -8.70 15.81
N ASP A 67 42.96 -8.15 15.31
CA ASP A 67 42.87 -7.45 14.02
C ASP A 67 42.59 -5.95 14.17
N ALA A 68 42.66 -5.42 15.39
CA ALA A 68 42.43 -4.02 15.74
C ALA A 68 43.72 -3.42 16.33
N SER A 69 44.09 -2.22 15.89
CA SER A 69 45.31 -1.54 16.33
C SER A 69 45.11 -0.72 17.60
N ASP A 70 43.89 -0.19 17.80
CA ASP A 70 43.50 0.60 18.96
C ASP A 70 41.97 0.51 19.24
N TYR A 71 41.51 1.08 20.35
CA TYR A 71 40.10 1.12 20.73
C TYR A 71 39.20 1.77 19.67
N GLY A 72 39.74 2.67 18.83
CA GLY A 72 39.02 3.30 17.72
C GLY A 72 38.62 2.34 16.58
N ASP A 73 39.25 1.16 16.51
CA ASP A 73 38.93 0.12 15.51
C ASP A 73 37.79 -0.81 15.98
N LEU A 74 37.29 -0.62 17.21
CA LEU A 74 36.13 -1.35 17.70
C LEU A 74 34.86 -0.83 17.04
N ILE A 75 34.03 -1.73 16.52
CA ILE A 75 32.70 -1.39 16.06
C ILE A 75 31.68 -1.99 17.03
N LEU A 76 30.92 -1.13 17.69
CA LEU A 76 29.90 -1.54 18.66
C LEU A 76 28.56 -1.77 17.98
N TYR A 77 27.88 -2.85 18.35
CA TYR A 77 26.56 -3.19 17.85
C TYR A 77 25.59 -3.52 18.99
N SER A 78 24.31 -3.23 18.76
CA SER A 78 23.20 -3.71 19.59
C SER A 78 22.80 -5.14 19.21
N PRO A 79 22.44 -6.02 20.16
CA PRO A 79 21.95 -7.37 19.90
C PRO A 79 20.54 -7.40 19.29
N VAL A 80 20.07 -8.60 18.93
CA VAL A 80 18.73 -8.86 18.37
C VAL A 80 17.62 -8.68 19.41
N VAL A 81 17.90 -8.95 20.68
CA VAL A 81 16.90 -8.91 21.77
C VAL A 81 17.37 -7.96 22.87
N GLN A 82 16.46 -7.08 23.34
CA GLN A 82 16.67 -6.26 24.54
C GLN A 82 16.31 -7.07 25.78
N LEU A 83 17.17 -7.03 26.80
CA LEU A 83 16.90 -7.71 28.07
C LEU A 83 15.77 -7.01 28.85
N ASN A 84 14.96 -7.79 29.57
CA ASN A 84 13.98 -7.29 30.52
C ASN A 84 14.48 -7.50 31.95
N HIS A 85 14.17 -6.61 32.89
CA HIS A 85 14.57 -6.71 34.31
C HIS A 85 14.03 -7.98 35.02
N GLU A 86 13.07 -8.70 34.43
CA GLU A 86 12.57 -9.96 34.98
C GLU A 86 13.40 -11.19 34.52
N GLU A 87 14.27 -11.03 33.53
CA GLU A 87 15.12 -12.09 32.98
C GLU A 87 16.59 -11.79 33.33
N ASP A 88 17.16 -12.52 34.30
CA ASP A 88 18.60 -12.48 34.56
C ASP A 88 19.35 -12.85 33.28
N PHE A 89 20.32 -12.01 32.86
CA PHE A 89 21.17 -12.32 31.71
C PHE A 89 21.94 -13.64 31.94
N ARG A 90 21.74 -14.63 31.05
CA ARG A 90 22.39 -15.94 31.14
C ARG A 90 23.44 -16.07 30.04
N ILE A 91 24.53 -16.77 30.37
CA ILE A 91 25.63 -17.02 29.44
C ILE A 91 25.16 -17.80 28.18
N ASP A 92 24.07 -18.55 28.31
CA ASP A 92 23.46 -19.33 27.22
C ASP A 92 22.68 -18.47 26.21
N ASP A 93 22.50 -17.17 26.46
CA ASP A 93 21.83 -16.22 25.55
C ASP A 93 22.68 -15.88 24.30
N GLY A 94 23.82 -16.57 24.13
CA GLY A 94 24.79 -16.36 23.06
C GLY A 94 24.22 -16.44 21.63
N GLU A 95 23.11 -17.18 21.41
CA GLU A 95 22.42 -17.25 20.11
C GLU A 95 21.69 -15.93 19.75
N PHE A 96 21.34 -15.11 20.75
CA PHE A 96 20.59 -13.86 20.55
C PHE A 96 21.50 -12.64 20.37
N LEU A 97 22.82 -12.82 20.46
CA LEU A 97 23.84 -11.77 20.37
C LEU A 97 24.23 -11.42 18.92
N HIS A 98 23.37 -11.69 17.93
CA HIS A 98 23.59 -11.24 16.56
C HIS A 98 23.41 -9.71 16.41
N PRO A 99 24.30 -9.01 15.68
CA PRO A 99 24.24 -7.55 15.58
C PRO A 99 23.07 -7.07 14.72
N ARG A 100 22.19 -6.21 15.27
CA ARG A 100 21.06 -5.56 14.54
C ARG A 100 21.39 -4.18 14.00
N ARG A 101 22.13 -3.38 14.78
CA ARG A 101 22.37 -1.95 14.51
C ARG A 101 23.73 -1.53 15.04
N MET A 102 24.51 -0.84 14.20
CA MET A 102 25.80 -0.26 14.55
C MET A 102 25.59 0.99 15.42
N VAL A 103 26.32 1.11 16.52
CA VAL A 103 26.28 2.25 17.43
C VAL A 103 27.38 3.22 17.04
N THR A 104 27.00 4.41 16.53
CA THR A 104 27.95 5.35 15.89
C THR A 104 28.02 6.74 16.53
N SER A 105 27.12 7.10 17.47
CA SER A 105 27.18 8.35 18.28
C SER A 105 26.06 8.42 19.34
N ASN A 106 26.27 9.17 20.45
CA ASN A 106 25.27 9.43 21.52
C ASN A 106 24.10 10.34 21.00
N PRO A 107 22.85 10.32 21.54
CA PRO A 107 22.51 10.17 22.96
C PRO A 107 21.75 8.90 23.40
N LEU A 108 21.49 7.92 22.52
CA LEU A 108 20.63 6.78 22.89
C LEU A 108 21.26 5.45 22.46
N PHE A 109 22.06 4.89 23.38
CA PHE A 109 22.33 3.46 23.39
C PHE A 109 20.99 2.69 23.44
N PRO A 110 20.92 1.46 22.93
CA PRO A 110 19.71 0.65 23.03
C PRO A 110 19.32 0.56 24.51
N GLU A 111 18.15 1.06 24.87
CA GLU A 111 17.70 1.00 26.26
C GLU A 111 17.16 -0.40 26.53
N SER A 112 17.83 -1.14 27.39
CA SER A 112 17.25 -2.28 28.08
C SER A 112 16.10 -1.83 28.98
N LYS A 113 15.11 -2.71 29.21
CA LYS A 113 14.09 -2.45 30.24
C LYS A 113 14.65 -2.67 31.64
N ASP A 114 15.82 -3.29 31.75
CA ASP A 114 16.64 -3.27 32.96
C ASP A 114 17.50 -1.99 32.96
N PRO A 115 17.22 -0.99 33.82
CA PRO A 115 18.01 0.24 33.89
C PRO A 115 19.50 0.03 34.24
N ASP A 116 19.87 -1.14 34.77
CA ASP A 116 21.23 -1.42 35.22
C ASP A 116 22.03 -2.24 34.20
N VAL A 117 21.42 -2.83 33.15
CA VAL A 117 22.10 -3.77 32.24
C VAL A 117 21.77 -3.58 30.76
N ASP A 118 22.79 -3.35 29.92
CA ASP A 118 22.70 -3.40 28.44
C ASP A 118 23.75 -4.35 27.83
N ILE A 119 23.49 -4.91 26.65
CA ILE A 119 24.47 -5.75 25.94
C ILE A 119 25.02 -5.06 24.69
N VAL A 120 26.34 -5.07 24.51
CA VAL A 120 27.06 -4.53 23.36
C VAL A 120 27.90 -5.60 22.68
N VAL A 121 27.73 -5.77 21.37
CA VAL A 121 28.52 -6.72 20.57
C VAL A 121 29.66 -5.98 19.88
N VAL A 122 30.89 -6.42 20.12
CA VAL A 122 32.11 -5.72 19.70
C VAL A 122 32.72 -6.41 18.48
N VAL A 123 32.63 -5.80 17.30
CA VAL A 123 33.26 -6.33 16.08
C VAL A 123 34.62 -5.68 15.89
N SER A 124 35.69 -6.48 15.94
CA SER A 124 37.03 -6.04 15.59
C SER A 124 37.16 -5.95 14.07
N GLY A 125 37.79 -4.88 13.57
CA GLY A 125 37.98 -4.61 12.13
C GLY A 125 38.67 -5.73 11.35
N GLY A 126 37.93 -6.77 10.96
CA GLY A 126 38.42 -7.88 10.17
C GLY A 126 37.32 -8.91 9.90
N ALA A 127 36.95 -9.05 8.61
CA ALA A 127 35.98 -10.01 8.04
C ALA A 127 34.48 -9.72 8.24
N THR A 128 33.92 -8.96 7.29
CA THR A 128 32.59 -9.30 6.71
C THR A 128 32.53 -10.79 6.34
N PRO A 129 31.41 -11.51 6.55
CA PRO A 129 31.24 -12.85 6.01
C PRO A 129 31.40 -12.78 4.48
N GLN A 130 32.49 -13.33 3.97
CA GLN A 130 32.89 -13.24 2.58
C GLN A 130 31.89 -13.96 1.67
N LYS A 131 31.37 -13.20 0.71
CA LYS A 131 31.00 -13.67 -0.63
C LYS A 131 32.14 -14.53 -1.18
N LEU A 132 31.91 -15.81 -1.40
CA LEU A 132 32.71 -16.61 -2.33
C LEU A 132 32.44 -16.10 -3.75
N LYS A 133 33.35 -15.26 -4.24
CA LYS A 133 33.54 -15.00 -5.68
C LYS A 133 34.26 -16.20 -6.29
N CYS A 134 33.72 -16.76 -7.36
CA CYS A 134 34.54 -17.45 -8.36
C CYS A 134 34.38 -16.71 -9.68
N SER A 135 35.53 -16.47 -10.32
CA SER A 135 35.77 -15.61 -11.47
C SER A 135 35.26 -16.20 -12.79
N GLU A 136 35.02 -15.29 -13.74
CA GLU A 136 34.58 -15.53 -15.11
C GLU A 136 35.51 -16.47 -15.90
N SER A 137 34.89 -17.38 -16.67
CA SER A 137 35.41 -17.84 -17.94
C SER A 137 34.24 -18.12 -18.88
N GLN A 138 34.30 -17.53 -20.07
CA GLN A 138 33.36 -17.70 -21.18
C GLN A 138 33.16 -19.18 -21.51
N ASN A 139 31.92 -19.67 -21.43
CA ASN A 139 31.28 -20.49 -22.47
C ASN A 139 29.81 -20.77 -22.08
N VAL A 140 28.94 -20.63 -23.08
CA VAL A 140 27.49 -20.79 -23.05
C VAL A 140 27.09 -22.12 -22.40
N ASN A 141 26.40 -22.08 -21.26
CA ASN A 141 25.44 -23.09 -20.81
C ASN A 141 24.55 -22.47 -19.71
N LEU A 142 23.25 -22.41 -19.97
CA LEU A 142 22.21 -21.90 -19.05
C LEU A 142 22.18 -22.75 -17.77
N ALA A 143 22.41 -22.13 -16.62
CA ALA A 143 22.19 -22.75 -15.31
C ALA A 143 20.69 -22.72 -14.95
N PRO A 144 20.20 -23.64 -14.08
CA PRO A 144 18.79 -23.70 -13.70
C PRO A 144 18.36 -22.43 -12.97
N GLU A 145 17.16 -21.93 -13.29
CA GLU A 145 16.57 -20.74 -12.66
C GLU A 145 16.46 -20.91 -11.13
N ARG A 146 16.84 -19.87 -10.36
CA ARG A 146 16.69 -19.86 -8.90
C ARG A 146 15.20 -19.86 -8.52
N PRO A 147 14.81 -20.47 -7.38
CA PRO A 147 13.44 -20.40 -6.90
C PRO A 147 12.98 -18.95 -6.69
N ILE A 148 11.76 -18.61 -7.10
CA ILE A 148 11.21 -17.25 -7.00
C ILE A 148 11.18 -16.69 -5.57
N THR A 149 11.11 -17.57 -4.57
CA THR A 149 11.17 -17.22 -3.13
C THR A 149 12.57 -16.84 -2.65
N GLU A 150 13.60 -17.24 -3.39
CA GLU A 150 14.98 -16.87 -3.14
C GLU A 150 15.41 -15.65 -3.97
N ASP A 151 14.52 -15.13 -4.83
CA ASP A 151 14.76 -13.88 -5.54
C ASP A 151 14.70 -12.72 -4.54
N PRO A 152 15.82 -12.03 -4.28
CA PRO A 152 15.85 -10.94 -3.32
C PRO A 152 14.98 -9.74 -3.74
N HIS A 153 14.53 -9.68 -5.00
CA HIS A 153 13.65 -8.64 -5.54
C HIS A 153 12.16 -8.97 -5.39
N VAL A 154 11.79 -10.20 -5.03
CA VAL A 154 10.39 -10.62 -4.90
C VAL A 154 10.00 -10.66 -3.43
N CYS A 155 8.93 -9.96 -3.07
CA CYS A 155 8.30 -10.11 -1.75
C CYS A 155 7.69 -11.51 -1.65
N PRO A 156 8.03 -12.32 -0.63
CA PRO A 156 7.56 -13.69 -0.52
C PRO A 156 6.08 -13.82 -0.12
N ARG A 157 5.49 -12.73 0.42
CA ARG A 157 4.07 -12.67 0.81
C ARG A 157 3.60 -13.85 1.66
N GLU A 158 4.47 -14.30 2.58
CA GLU A 158 4.32 -15.60 3.27
C GLU A 158 2.93 -15.79 3.88
N ARG A 159 2.43 -14.79 4.61
CA ARG A 159 1.10 -14.80 5.23
C ARG A 159 -0.01 -14.94 4.18
N THR A 160 0.03 -14.15 3.13
CA THR A 160 -0.98 -14.16 2.05
C THR A 160 -0.98 -15.49 1.30
N VAL A 161 0.20 -16.04 1.01
CA VAL A 161 0.35 -17.34 0.34
C VAL A 161 -0.16 -18.48 1.21
N LEU A 162 0.20 -18.48 2.50
CA LEU A 162 -0.27 -19.47 3.47
C LEU A 162 -1.79 -19.47 3.60
N GLU A 163 -2.38 -18.29 3.73
CA GLU A 163 -3.83 -18.13 3.88
C GLU A 163 -4.57 -18.51 2.58
N LEU A 164 -4.05 -18.10 1.41
CA LEU A 164 -4.60 -18.48 0.11
C LEU A 164 -4.56 -20.01 -0.08
N ALA A 165 -3.46 -20.65 0.31
CA ALA A 165 -3.33 -22.11 0.26
C ALA A 165 -4.33 -22.80 1.19
N ALA A 166 -4.50 -22.29 2.42
CA ALA A 166 -5.47 -22.81 3.38
C ALA A 166 -6.90 -22.72 2.86
N ILE A 167 -7.30 -21.55 2.35
CA ILE A 167 -8.60 -21.33 1.74
C ILE A 167 -8.80 -22.30 0.57
N LEU A 168 -7.83 -22.38 -0.36
CA LEU A 168 -7.93 -23.25 -1.53
C LEU A 168 -8.11 -24.73 -1.15
N ASP A 169 -7.43 -25.17 -0.09
CA ASP A 169 -7.55 -26.54 0.39
C ASP A 169 -8.88 -26.86 1.07
N GLU A 170 -9.50 -25.85 1.67
CA GLU A 170 -10.82 -25.94 2.29
C GLU A 170 -11.95 -25.91 1.25
N VAL A 171 -11.96 -24.92 0.36
CA VAL A 171 -13.09 -24.64 -0.54
C VAL A 171 -12.95 -25.24 -1.94
N ASN A 172 -11.78 -25.82 -2.24
CA ASN A 172 -11.42 -26.51 -3.49
C ASN A 172 -11.32 -25.65 -4.76
N ILE A 173 -12.10 -24.57 -4.86
CA ILE A 173 -12.11 -23.65 -5.99
C ILE A 173 -12.00 -22.23 -5.47
N VAL A 174 -10.95 -21.51 -5.87
CA VAL A 174 -10.73 -20.10 -5.54
C VAL A 174 -10.63 -19.28 -6.81
N HIS A 175 -11.23 -18.09 -6.78
CA HIS A 175 -11.20 -17.10 -7.84
C HIS A 175 -10.53 -15.83 -7.33
N VAL A 176 -9.39 -15.50 -7.91
CA VAL A 176 -8.59 -14.31 -7.58
C VAL A 176 -8.76 -13.30 -8.69
N ARG A 177 -9.32 -12.13 -8.39
CA ARG A 177 -9.57 -11.06 -9.38
C ARG A 177 -8.71 -9.85 -9.10
N GLY A 178 -8.15 -9.27 -10.16
CA GLY A 178 -7.60 -7.92 -10.07
C GLY A 178 -7.10 -7.37 -11.39
N THR A 179 -6.94 -6.05 -11.44
CA THR A 179 -6.56 -5.29 -12.64
C THR A 179 -5.15 -5.64 -13.14
N PRO A 180 -4.74 -5.20 -14.33
CA PRO A 180 -3.36 -5.37 -14.80
C PRO A 180 -2.34 -4.85 -13.77
N ALA A 181 -1.15 -5.46 -13.73
CA ALA A 181 -0.06 -5.11 -12.81
C ALA A 181 -0.39 -5.23 -11.29
N SER A 182 -1.46 -5.93 -10.93
CA SER A 182 -1.84 -6.18 -9.53
C SER A 182 -1.10 -7.33 -8.83
N GLY A 183 -0.14 -7.98 -9.49
CA GLY A 183 0.68 -9.05 -8.89
C GLY A 183 0.09 -10.47 -9.00
N LYS A 184 -0.96 -10.69 -9.80
CA LYS A 184 -1.59 -12.03 -10.01
C LYS A 184 -0.59 -13.12 -10.38
N THR A 185 0.21 -12.89 -11.42
CA THR A 185 1.20 -13.85 -11.92
C THR A 185 2.27 -14.15 -10.87
N TYR A 186 2.74 -13.16 -10.11
CA TYR A 186 3.69 -13.40 -9.02
C TYR A 186 3.06 -14.21 -7.88
N LEU A 187 1.81 -13.91 -7.51
CA LEU A 187 1.11 -14.65 -6.47
C LEU A 187 0.83 -16.11 -6.88
N SER A 188 0.51 -16.37 -8.16
CA SER A 188 0.31 -17.73 -8.67
C SER A 188 1.61 -18.55 -8.65
N GLU A 189 2.75 -17.93 -8.97
CA GLU A 189 4.08 -18.54 -8.88
C GLU A 189 4.51 -18.82 -7.43
N LEU A 190 4.27 -17.88 -6.51
CA LEU A 190 4.53 -18.08 -5.08
C LEU A 190 3.67 -19.21 -4.49
N LEU A 191 2.38 -19.27 -4.85
CA LEU A 191 1.49 -20.35 -4.44
C LEU A 191 1.92 -21.71 -5.02
N ARG A 192 2.37 -21.73 -6.28
CA ARG A 192 2.95 -22.92 -6.91
C ARG A 192 4.15 -23.42 -6.10
N HIS A 193 5.09 -22.53 -5.81
CA HIS A 193 6.29 -22.88 -5.05
C HIS A 193 5.95 -23.38 -3.64
N HIS A 194 4.98 -22.75 -2.96
CA HIS A 194 4.49 -23.20 -1.65
C HIS A 194 4.03 -24.66 -1.66
N TYR A 195 3.21 -25.05 -2.64
CA TYR A 195 2.72 -26.43 -2.75
C TYR A 195 3.83 -27.41 -3.14
N ARG A 196 4.74 -27.03 -4.04
CA ARG A 196 5.90 -27.87 -4.41
C ARG A 196 6.79 -28.19 -3.21
N ASN A 197 7.09 -27.21 -2.37
CA ASN A 197 7.92 -27.41 -1.17
C ASN A 197 7.26 -28.34 -0.15
N ARG A 198 5.93 -28.50 -0.21
CA ARG A 198 5.17 -29.45 0.62
C ARG A 198 4.97 -30.81 -0.05
N GLY A 199 5.65 -31.07 -1.17
CA GLY A 199 5.55 -32.32 -1.92
C GLY A 199 4.21 -32.54 -2.60
N ARG A 200 3.44 -31.46 -2.85
CA ARG A 200 2.14 -31.56 -3.54
C ARG A 200 2.31 -31.30 -5.04
N ARG A 201 1.65 -32.14 -5.84
CA ARG A 201 1.60 -31.97 -7.29
C ARG A 201 0.83 -30.72 -7.65
N VAL A 202 1.47 -29.83 -8.41
CA VAL A 202 0.89 -28.55 -8.82
C VAL A 202 1.29 -28.19 -10.24
N SER A 203 0.29 -27.87 -11.06
CA SER A 203 0.48 -27.37 -12.43
C SER A 203 0.03 -25.92 -12.53
N LEU A 204 0.80 -25.09 -13.23
CA LEU A 204 0.45 -23.70 -13.54
C LEU A 204 0.24 -23.55 -15.04
N ILE A 205 -1.01 -23.38 -15.43
CA ILE A 205 -1.44 -23.19 -16.82
C ILE A 205 -1.36 -21.70 -17.13
N LYS A 206 -0.43 -21.30 -18.00
CA LYS A 206 -0.28 -19.91 -18.44
C LYS A 206 -1.05 -19.60 -19.72
N GLU A 207 -1.43 -20.63 -20.48
CA GLU A 207 -2.24 -20.51 -21.69
C GLU A 207 -3.35 -21.56 -21.69
N TRP A 208 -4.59 -21.10 -21.78
CA TRP A 208 -5.77 -21.97 -21.73
C TRP A 208 -6.14 -22.50 -23.11
N GLU A 209 -6.25 -23.82 -23.23
CA GLU A 209 -6.82 -24.49 -24.39
C GLU A 209 -8.26 -24.90 -24.12
N LYS A 210 -9.16 -24.57 -25.04
CA LYS A 210 -10.59 -24.88 -24.89
C LYS A 210 -10.81 -26.39 -24.77
N LEU A 211 -11.50 -26.80 -23.72
CA LEU A 211 -11.75 -28.21 -23.43
C LEU A 211 -12.77 -28.80 -24.40
N ASN A 212 -12.62 -30.09 -24.71
CA ASN A 212 -13.58 -30.81 -25.53
C ASN A 212 -14.86 -31.10 -24.72
N HIS A 213 -15.99 -30.51 -25.15
CA HIS A 213 -17.30 -30.72 -24.51
C HIS A 213 -17.77 -32.19 -24.47
N LYS A 214 -17.31 -33.04 -25.39
CA LYS A 214 -17.67 -34.48 -25.39
C LYS A 214 -16.92 -35.24 -24.30
N ASN A 215 -15.63 -34.93 -24.12
CA ASN A 215 -14.74 -35.57 -23.15
C ASN A 215 -14.02 -34.50 -22.31
N PRO A 216 -14.75 -33.79 -21.43
CA PRO A 216 -14.22 -32.62 -20.73
C PRO A 216 -13.12 -32.98 -19.72
N TRP A 217 -13.28 -34.11 -19.03
CA TRP A 217 -12.32 -34.59 -18.03
C TRP A 217 -10.99 -34.99 -18.67
N ASP A 218 -11.00 -35.82 -19.72
CA ASP A 218 -9.77 -36.23 -20.41
C ASP A 218 -9.03 -35.02 -21.02
N SER A 219 -9.77 -34.03 -21.51
CA SER A 219 -9.19 -32.80 -22.04
C SER A 219 -8.50 -31.99 -20.94
N LEU A 220 -9.11 -31.90 -19.75
CA LEU A 220 -8.52 -31.23 -18.61
C LEU A 220 -7.24 -31.95 -18.17
N VAL A 221 -7.26 -33.28 -18.06
CA VAL A 221 -6.08 -34.06 -17.68
C VAL A 221 -4.93 -33.83 -18.64
N LYS A 222 -5.17 -33.95 -19.96
CA LYS A 222 -4.15 -33.69 -20.98
C LYS A 222 -3.56 -32.28 -20.89
N LEU A 223 -4.40 -31.28 -20.63
CA LEU A 223 -3.95 -29.91 -20.46
C LEU A 223 -3.07 -29.78 -19.21
N VAL A 224 -3.49 -30.34 -18.07
CA VAL A 224 -2.72 -30.29 -16.81
C VAL A 224 -1.37 -31.00 -16.95
N GLU A 225 -1.33 -32.13 -17.65
CA GLU A 225 -0.11 -32.89 -17.91
C GLU A 225 0.85 -32.13 -18.84
N LYS A 226 0.34 -31.47 -19.88
CA LYS A 226 1.14 -30.62 -20.76
C LYS A 226 1.91 -29.55 -19.98
N TRP A 227 1.30 -29.02 -18.92
CA TRP A 227 1.86 -27.96 -18.07
C TRP A 227 2.52 -28.48 -16.78
N ASN A 228 2.68 -29.80 -16.63
CA ASN A 228 3.39 -30.37 -15.50
C ASN A 228 4.89 -30.48 -15.80
N GLU A 229 5.71 -29.64 -15.16
CA GLU A 229 7.16 -29.60 -15.36
C GLU A 229 7.86 -30.90 -14.92
N GLU A 230 7.30 -31.65 -13.97
CA GLU A 230 7.84 -32.95 -13.52
C GLU A 230 7.90 -34.00 -14.64
N ALA A 231 7.09 -33.85 -15.70
CA ALA A 231 7.11 -34.74 -16.86
C ALA A 231 8.23 -34.41 -17.87
N GLN A 232 8.88 -33.25 -17.75
CA GLN A 232 9.93 -32.81 -18.70
C GLN A 232 11.36 -33.12 -18.23
N ASP A 233 11.61 -33.25 -16.92
CA ASP A 233 12.95 -33.51 -16.35
C ASP A 233 13.24 -35.01 -16.04
N ALA A 234 12.30 -35.91 -16.33
CA ALA A 234 12.54 -37.34 -16.16
C ALA A 234 13.39 -37.88 -17.35
N PRO A 235 14.53 -38.56 -17.12
CA PRO A 235 15.29 -39.18 -18.19
C PRO A 235 14.38 -40.19 -18.91
N THR A 236 14.30 -40.04 -20.23
CA THR A 236 13.62 -40.95 -21.15
C THR A 236 14.30 -42.31 -21.12
N THR A 237 13.97 -43.10 -20.10
CA THR A 237 14.20 -44.54 -20.12
C THR A 237 13.01 -45.17 -20.80
N THR A 238 13.22 -45.54 -22.06
CA THR A 238 12.38 -46.43 -22.85
C THR A 238 11.95 -47.62 -22.00
N SER A 239 10.72 -47.57 -21.51
CA SER A 239 9.93 -48.77 -21.25
C SER A 239 8.49 -48.44 -21.58
N SER A 240 7.94 -49.27 -22.45
CA SER A 240 6.52 -49.31 -22.81
C SER A 240 5.72 -49.59 -21.53
N GLN A 241 5.40 -48.55 -20.77
CA GLN A 241 4.45 -48.63 -19.68
C GLN A 241 3.13 -48.04 -20.18
N SER A 242 2.13 -48.93 -20.18
CA SER A 242 0.70 -48.70 -20.28
C SER A 242 0.26 -47.30 -19.89
N GLU A 243 -0.70 -46.73 -20.64
CA GLU A 243 -1.66 -45.69 -20.21
C GLU A 243 -1.62 -45.49 -18.69
N GLN A 244 -0.69 -44.66 -18.21
CA GLN A 244 -0.55 -44.42 -16.79
C GLN A 244 -1.85 -43.77 -16.35
N ASP A 245 -2.39 -44.25 -15.24
CA ASP A 245 -3.69 -43.93 -14.68
C ASP A 245 -3.93 -42.41 -14.63
N LEU A 246 -4.46 -41.86 -15.73
CA LEU A 246 -4.78 -40.44 -15.95
C LEU A 246 -5.75 -39.91 -14.88
N SER A 247 -6.31 -40.79 -14.05
CA SER A 247 -7.09 -40.45 -12.88
C SER A 247 -6.30 -39.65 -11.85
N TRP A 248 -4.96 -39.72 -11.82
CA TRP A 248 -4.17 -39.08 -10.77
C TRP A 248 -4.41 -37.57 -10.68
N VAL A 249 -4.56 -36.87 -11.81
CA VAL A 249 -4.88 -35.42 -11.83
C VAL A 249 -6.17 -35.16 -11.07
N LEU A 250 -7.14 -36.07 -11.21
CA LEU A 250 -8.48 -35.94 -10.65
C LEU A 250 -8.61 -36.53 -9.25
N THR A 251 -7.72 -37.41 -8.80
CA THR A 251 -7.86 -38.19 -7.55
C THR A 251 -6.74 -37.96 -6.52
N SER A 252 -5.57 -37.47 -6.94
CA SER A 252 -4.36 -37.41 -6.10
C SER A 252 -4.13 -36.07 -5.38
N ASN A 253 -5.21 -35.35 -5.03
CA ASN A 253 -5.12 -34.07 -4.32
C ASN A 253 -4.31 -32.99 -5.07
N THR A 254 -4.32 -33.05 -6.40
CA THR A 254 -3.56 -32.18 -7.31
C THR A 254 -4.06 -30.73 -7.22
N VAL A 255 -3.14 -29.76 -7.30
CA VAL A 255 -3.47 -28.33 -7.38
C VAL A 255 -3.30 -27.86 -8.82
N ILE A 256 -4.34 -27.23 -9.38
CA ILE A 256 -4.32 -26.67 -10.71
C ILE A 256 -4.45 -25.15 -10.56
N LEU A 257 -3.42 -24.43 -11.01
CA LEU A 257 -3.41 -22.98 -11.05
C LEU A 257 -3.58 -22.54 -12.50
N VAL A 258 -4.47 -21.58 -12.75
CA VAL A 258 -4.69 -21.03 -14.09
C VAL A 258 -4.44 -19.53 -14.04
N ASP A 259 -3.40 -19.08 -14.73
CA ASP A 259 -3.13 -17.66 -14.95
C ASP A 259 -3.95 -17.14 -16.14
N GLU A 260 -4.29 -15.85 -16.11
CA GLU A 260 -5.18 -15.20 -17.09
C GLU A 260 -6.48 -16.01 -17.36
N ALA A 261 -7.06 -16.56 -16.29
CA ALA A 261 -8.19 -17.48 -16.32
C ALA A 261 -9.49 -16.87 -16.89
N GLN A 262 -9.55 -15.56 -17.15
CA GLN A 262 -10.66 -14.98 -17.93
C GLN A 262 -10.75 -15.55 -19.35
N MET A 263 -9.64 -16.10 -19.89
CA MET A 263 -9.63 -16.79 -21.18
C MET A 263 -10.51 -18.06 -21.16
N THR A 264 -10.83 -18.57 -19.97
CA THR A 264 -11.72 -19.73 -19.80
C THR A 264 -13.22 -19.38 -19.85
N TYR A 265 -13.61 -18.10 -19.85
CA TYR A 265 -15.02 -17.69 -19.71
C TYR A 265 -15.95 -18.17 -20.83
N ASN A 266 -15.39 -18.46 -22.01
CA ASN A 266 -16.14 -19.04 -23.13
C ASN A 266 -16.08 -20.58 -23.18
N ASP A 267 -15.51 -21.22 -22.15
CA ASP A 267 -15.38 -22.67 -22.03
C ASP A 267 -16.52 -23.26 -21.19
N SER A 268 -17.61 -23.63 -21.86
CA SER A 268 -18.75 -24.24 -21.19
C SER A 268 -18.43 -25.60 -20.56
N ALA A 269 -17.42 -26.31 -21.06
CA ALA A 269 -17.01 -27.60 -20.49
C ALA A 269 -16.37 -27.42 -19.11
N LEU A 270 -15.52 -26.39 -18.94
CA LEU A 270 -15.00 -26.02 -17.62
C LEU A 270 -16.14 -25.57 -16.69
N TRP A 271 -16.88 -24.54 -17.08
CA TRP A 271 -17.80 -23.84 -16.16
C TRP A 271 -19.10 -24.61 -15.88
N ASN A 272 -19.69 -25.32 -16.85
CA ASN A 272 -20.94 -26.06 -16.64
C ASN A 272 -20.76 -27.54 -16.29
N THR A 273 -19.60 -28.13 -16.54
CA THR A 273 -19.38 -29.55 -16.25
C THR A 273 -18.41 -29.73 -15.11
N ILE A 274 -17.16 -29.29 -15.27
CA ILE A 274 -16.09 -29.57 -14.33
C ILE A 274 -16.33 -28.85 -13.00
N LEU A 275 -16.55 -27.53 -13.00
CA LEU A 275 -16.72 -26.77 -11.76
C LEU A 275 -17.99 -27.16 -10.99
N LYS A 276 -19.12 -27.33 -11.68
CA LYS A 276 -20.39 -27.78 -11.06
C LYS A 276 -20.22 -29.15 -10.39
N LYS A 277 -19.56 -30.09 -11.07
CA LYS A 277 -19.30 -31.42 -10.52
C LYS A 277 -18.29 -31.38 -9.38
N ARG A 278 -17.29 -30.49 -9.44
CA ARG A 278 -16.28 -30.37 -8.38
C ARG A 278 -16.81 -29.74 -7.09
N GLN A 279 -17.76 -28.82 -7.19
CA GLN A 279 -18.49 -28.27 -6.05
C GLN A 279 -19.38 -29.31 -5.36
N SER A 280 -19.92 -30.27 -6.12
CA SER A 280 -20.71 -31.35 -5.55
C SER A 280 -19.80 -32.39 -4.89
N SER A 281 -19.90 -32.55 -3.56
CA SER A 281 -19.13 -33.52 -2.78
C SER A 281 -19.44 -34.99 -3.13
N PHE A 282 -20.38 -35.26 -4.04
CA PHE A 282 -20.83 -36.61 -4.41
C PHE A 282 -19.88 -37.37 -5.33
N LEU A 283 -18.91 -36.69 -5.97
CA LEU A 283 -17.99 -37.31 -6.91
C LEU A 283 -16.60 -37.40 -6.28
N GLY A 284 -15.94 -38.55 -6.38
CA GLY A 284 -14.61 -38.83 -5.80
C GLY A 284 -13.45 -38.04 -6.41
N TYR A 285 -13.72 -36.86 -6.98
CA TYR A 285 -12.71 -35.96 -7.51
C TYR A 285 -12.08 -35.16 -6.37
N ASN A 286 -10.76 -35.25 -6.27
CA ASN A 286 -9.96 -34.65 -5.24
C ASN A 286 -8.85 -33.83 -5.90
N PHE A 287 -9.20 -32.72 -6.54
CA PHE A 287 -8.24 -31.73 -7.04
C PHE A 287 -8.67 -30.32 -6.61
N ARG A 288 -7.75 -29.35 -6.62
CA ARG A 288 -8.05 -27.93 -6.34
C ARG A 288 -7.82 -27.08 -7.57
N LEU A 289 -8.58 -26.01 -7.70
CA LEU A 289 -8.47 -25.08 -8.81
C LEU A 289 -8.39 -23.63 -8.30
N CYS A 290 -7.32 -22.92 -8.66
CA CYS A 290 -7.20 -21.49 -8.38
C CYS A 290 -7.14 -20.72 -9.71
N LEU A 291 -8.09 -19.81 -9.91
CA LEU A 291 -8.28 -19.05 -11.14
C LEU A 291 -7.85 -17.60 -10.93
N PHE A 292 -6.77 -17.17 -11.56
CA PHE A 292 -6.30 -15.78 -11.52
C PHE A 292 -6.83 -15.03 -12.74
N CYS A 293 -7.70 -14.05 -12.53
CA CYS A 293 -8.40 -13.34 -13.61
C CYS A 293 -8.17 -11.83 -13.57
N SER A 294 -8.02 -11.24 -14.75
CA SER A 294 -7.96 -9.78 -14.89
C SER A 294 -9.34 -9.09 -14.76
N TYR A 295 -10.42 -9.80 -15.10
CA TYR A 295 -11.81 -9.37 -14.90
C TYR A 295 -12.72 -10.60 -14.68
N GLY A 296 -13.94 -10.43 -14.17
CA GLY A 296 -14.96 -11.48 -13.95
C GLY A 296 -16.00 -11.12 -12.89
N SER A 297 -17.21 -11.65 -12.99
CA SER A 297 -18.27 -11.49 -11.98
C SER A 297 -17.77 -11.84 -10.56
N PRO A 298 -18.03 -11.00 -9.54
CA PRO A 298 -17.68 -11.27 -8.15
C PRO A 298 -18.29 -12.55 -7.59
N GLU A 299 -19.41 -13.02 -8.17
CA GLU A 299 -20.18 -14.15 -7.64
C GLU A 299 -20.07 -15.42 -8.50
N ALA A 300 -19.54 -15.34 -9.72
CA ALA A 300 -19.72 -16.45 -10.67
C ALA A 300 -18.62 -16.67 -11.71
N GLY A 301 -17.54 -15.86 -11.72
CA GLY A 301 -16.48 -15.95 -12.73
C GLY A 301 -16.88 -15.26 -14.05
N PRO A 302 -17.34 -15.97 -15.09
CA PRO A 302 -17.94 -15.35 -16.27
C PRO A 302 -19.25 -14.63 -15.94
N ASP A 303 -19.54 -13.57 -16.69
CA ASP A 303 -20.88 -12.98 -16.71
C ASP A 303 -21.89 -13.95 -17.33
N GLN A 304 -23.16 -13.83 -16.93
CA GLN A 304 -24.23 -14.63 -17.55
C GLN A 304 -24.32 -14.29 -19.04
N THR A 305 -23.98 -15.27 -19.86
CA THR A 305 -24.11 -15.21 -21.31
C THR A 305 -25.09 -16.29 -21.77
N PHE A 306 -24.62 -17.32 -22.48
CA PHE A 306 -25.44 -18.43 -22.98
C PHE A 306 -25.63 -19.57 -21.96
N PHE A 307 -25.02 -19.46 -20.78
CA PHE A 307 -25.13 -20.44 -19.72
C PHE A 307 -25.12 -19.78 -18.35
N THR A 308 -25.68 -20.46 -17.35
CA THR A 308 -25.64 -20.04 -15.94
C THR A 308 -24.35 -20.58 -15.30
N PRO A 309 -23.35 -19.73 -15.02
CA PRO A 309 -22.11 -20.18 -14.41
C PRO A 309 -22.34 -20.66 -12.98
N VAL A 310 -21.34 -21.35 -12.46
CA VAL A 310 -21.27 -21.73 -11.05
C VAL A 310 -21.26 -20.48 -10.17
N ARG A 311 -22.09 -20.46 -9.12
CA ARG A 311 -21.96 -19.45 -8.06
C ARG A 311 -20.83 -19.82 -7.11
N LEU A 312 -19.95 -18.86 -6.86
CA LEU A 312 -18.87 -18.91 -5.89
C LEU A 312 -19.30 -18.18 -4.63
N SER A 313 -19.00 -18.75 -3.47
CA SER A 313 -19.24 -18.08 -2.18
C SER A 313 -18.20 -16.99 -1.94
N ASN A 314 -18.48 -16.07 -1.01
CA ASN A 314 -17.55 -14.99 -0.66
C ASN A 314 -16.15 -15.51 -0.25
N GLN A 315 -16.09 -16.66 0.43
CA GLN A 315 -14.83 -17.30 0.86
C GLN A 315 -13.97 -17.77 -0.32
N GLN A 316 -14.60 -18.03 -1.47
CA GLN A 316 -13.92 -18.46 -2.70
C GLN A 316 -13.39 -17.29 -3.52
N CYS A 317 -13.75 -16.05 -3.19
CA CYS A 317 -13.48 -14.88 -4.02
C CYS A 317 -12.48 -13.93 -3.33
N ILE A 318 -11.29 -13.80 -3.92
CA ILE A 318 -10.26 -12.85 -3.48
C ILE A 318 -10.29 -11.63 -4.41
N SER A 319 -10.43 -10.45 -3.81
CA SER A 319 -10.49 -9.16 -4.50
C SER A 319 -9.13 -8.43 -4.42
N LEU A 320 -9.09 -7.17 -4.89
CA LEU A 320 -7.91 -6.31 -4.82
C LEU A 320 -7.38 -6.18 -3.39
N THR A 321 -8.27 -5.97 -2.43
CA THR A 321 -7.96 -5.80 -1.01
C THR A 321 -8.92 -6.64 -0.16
N PRO A 322 -8.61 -6.93 1.11
CA PRO A 322 -9.54 -7.61 2.01
C PRO A 322 -10.89 -6.89 2.07
N GLN A 323 -11.99 -7.65 1.97
CA GLN A 323 -13.34 -7.11 1.96
C GLN A 323 -14.00 -7.30 3.33
N SER A 324 -14.82 -6.34 3.75
CA SER A 324 -15.52 -6.37 5.04
C SER A 324 -16.77 -7.27 5.06
N GLN A 325 -17.12 -7.86 3.92
CA GLN A 325 -18.31 -8.72 3.80
C GLN A 325 -18.14 -10.02 4.58
N GLN A 326 -19.25 -10.51 5.14
CA GLN A 326 -19.25 -11.76 5.88
C GLN A 326 -18.81 -12.93 4.99
N GLY A 327 -17.85 -13.71 5.49
CA GLY A 327 -17.28 -14.85 4.78
C GLY A 327 -16.21 -14.49 3.75
N SER A 328 -15.90 -13.21 3.53
CA SER A 328 -14.78 -12.83 2.66
C SER A 328 -13.42 -13.16 3.30
N PRO A 329 -12.43 -13.60 2.52
CA PRO A 329 -11.08 -13.84 2.99
C PRO A 329 -10.44 -12.60 3.65
N PRO A 330 -9.61 -12.78 4.69
CA PRO A 330 -8.88 -11.68 5.34
C PRO A 330 -7.63 -11.23 4.53
N ILE A 331 -7.53 -11.63 3.27
CA ILE A 331 -6.42 -11.36 2.36
C ILE A 331 -6.91 -10.70 1.09
N GLY A 332 -6.03 -9.94 0.46
CA GLY A 332 -6.25 -9.31 -0.83
C GLY A 332 -5.09 -9.56 -1.77
N LEU A 333 -5.32 -9.23 -3.04
CA LEU A 333 -4.29 -9.35 -4.06
C LEU A 333 -3.20 -8.27 -3.94
N PHE A 334 -3.54 -7.06 -3.49
CA PHE A 334 -2.60 -5.98 -3.22
C PHE A 334 -1.79 -6.24 -1.96
N TYR A 335 -0.67 -5.55 -1.84
CA TYR A 335 0.16 -5.61 -0.64
C TYR A 335 -0.58 -5.03 0.56
N ASP A 336 -0.52 -5.73 1.68
CA ASP A 336 -0.80 -5.10 2.98
C ASP A 336 0.37 -4.20 3.40
N LYS A 337 0.23 -3.50 4.54
CA LYS A 337 1.24 -2.54 5.01
C LYS A 337 2.59 -3.22 5.32
N GLU A 338 2.58 -4.47 5.77
CA GLU A 338 3.81 -5.20 6.11
C GLU A 338 4.48 -5.76 4.85
N GLU A 339 3.71 -6.29 3.90
CA GLU A 339 4.21 -6.69 2.58
C GLU A 339 4.79 -5.49 1.82
N PHE A 340 4.16 -4.32 1.89
CA PHE A 340 4.67 -3.10 1.31
C PHE A 340 6.01 -2.66 1.92
N LYS A 341 6.13 -2.68 3.26
CA LYS A 341 7.39 -2.38 3.95
C LYS A 341 8.51 -3.33 3.53
N ASP A 342 8.19 -4.62 3.39
CA ASP A 342 9.15 -5.61 2.89
C ASP A 342 9.63 -5.26 1.48
N VAL A 343 8.71 -4.97 0.54
CA VAL A 343 9.06 -4.52 -0.83
C VAL A 343 9.96 -3.28 -0.80
N ALA A 344 9.56 -2.23 -0.08
CA ALA A 344 10.33 -0.99 0.00
C ALA A 344 11.74 -1.22 0.58
N SER A 345 11.85 -2.09 1.59
CA SER A 345 13.13 -2.44 2.22
C SER A 345 14.06 -3.25 1.31
N ARG A 346 13.51 -4.08 0.42
CA ARG A 346 14.26 -4.91 -0.55
C ARG A 346 14.74 -4.11 -1.75
N SER A 347 13.93 -3.19 -2.26
CA SER A 347 14.30 -2.37 -3.43
C SER A 347 15.60 -1.58 -3.19
N ILE A 348 15.85 -1.09 -1.99
CA ILE A 348 17.05 -0.32 -1.65
C ILE A 348 18.38 -1.10 -1.89
N PRO A 349 18.63 -2.23 -1.18
CA PRO A 349 19.90 -2.94 -1.31
C PRO A 349 20.00 -3.77 -2.59
N PHE A 350 18.90 -4.33 -3.08
CA PHE A 350 18.93 -5.32 -4.16
C PHE A 350 18.72 -4.67 -5.53
N GLU A 351 17.71 -3.83 -5.66
CA GLU A 351 17.34 -3.18 -6.93
C GLU A 351 18.23 -1.96 -7.20
N TYR A 352 18.35 -1.06 -6.23
CA TYR A 352 19.07 0.20 -6.40
C TYR A 352 20.56 0.11 -6.06
N ARG A 353 20.95 -0.89 -5.24
CA ARG A 353 22.33 -1.08 -4.75
C ARG A 353 22.91 0.17 -4.08
N LYS A 354 22.08 0.89 -3.32
CA LYS A 354 22.44 2.14 -2.62
C LYS A 354 22.18 2.03 -1.12
N ARG A 355 22.73 3.00 -0.37
CA ARG A 355 22.52 3.16 1.07
C ARG A 355 21.68 4.41 1.33
N PHE A 356 20.37 4.31 1.13
CA PHE A 356 19.40 5.31 1.55
C PHE A 356 18.19 4.60 2.16
N THR A 357 17.33 5.32 2.86
CA THR A 357 16.07 4.77 3.39
C THR A 357 14.88 5.60 2.94
N PHE A 358 13.68 5.04 3.03
CA PHE A 358 12.45 5.83 3.02
C PHE A 358 12.05 6.09 4.47
N GLY A 359 11.80 7.35 4.83
CA GLY A 359 11.25 7.71 6.14
C GLY A 359 9.84 7.11 6.31
N GLU A 360 9.40 6.92 7.55
CA GLU A 360 8.13 6.27 7.86
C GLU A 360 6.92 7.01 7.26
N CYS A 361 6.87 8.35 7.40
CA CYS A 361 5.82 9.15 6.78
C CYS A 361 5.85 9.09 5.24
N ALA A 362 7.04 8.98 4.64
CA ALA A 362 7.17 8.80 3.18
C ALA A 362 6.60 7.45 2.74
N GLN A 363 6.90 6.39 3.49
CA GLN A 363 6.36 5.05 3.26
C GLN A 363 4.83 5.04 3.39
N ASP A 364 4.30 5.67 4.44
CA ASP A 364 2.86 5.78 4.65
C ASP A 364 2.16 6.55 3.53
N TYR A 365 2.77 7.66 3.06
CA TYR A 365 2.25 8.41 1.91
C TYR A 365 2.25 7.57 0.62
N ILE A 366 3.35 6.86 0.31
CA ILE A 366 3.44 6.00 -0.87
C ILE A 366 2.43 4.86 -0.80
N PHE A 367 2.25 4.26 0.38
CA PHE A 367 1.24 3.22 0.59
C PHE A 367 -0.17 3.76 0.38
N ALA A 368 -0.49 4.94 0.94
CA ALA A 368 -1.79 5.58 0.76
C ALA A 368 -2.07 5.92 -0.72
N LEU A 369 -1.07 6.44 -1.45
CA LEU A 369 -1.17 6.77 -2.87
C LEU A 369 -1.32 5.53 -3.77
N SER A 370 -0.67 4.42 -3.41
CA SER A 370 -0.72 3.18 -4.19
C SER A 370 -1.84 2.24 -3.77
N ASN A 371 -2.40 2.41 -2.57
CA ASN A 371 -3.23 1.42 -1.86
C ASN A 371 -2.59 0.02 -1.78
N GLY A 372 -1.26 -0.07 -1.84
CA GLY A 372 -0.55 -1.34 -1.91
C GLY A 372 -0.62 -2.04 -3.29
N HIS A 373 -1.13 -1.39 -4.34
CA HIS A 373 -1.16 -1.96 -5.69
C HIS A 373 0.27 -2.29 -6.16
N PRO A 374 0.63 -3.56 -6.41
CA PRO A 374 2.03 -3.95 -6.63
C PRO A 374 2.76 -3.18 -7.72
N GLY A 375 2.15 -3.07 -8.92
CA GLY A 375 2.74 -2.28 -10.00
C GLY A 375 2.88 -0.79 -9.67
N ALA A 376 1.96 -0.20 -8.91
CA ALA A 376 2.03 1.21 -8.52
C ALA A 376 3.12 1.45 -7.48
N VAL A 377 3.24 0.56 -6.48
CA VAL A 377 4.31 0.59 -5.47
C VAL A 377 5.68 0.54 -6.15
N GLU A 378 5.91 -0.47 -6.99
CA GLU A 378 7.17 -0.65 -7.72
C GLU A 378 7.49 0.59 -8.59
N SER A 379 6.50 1.08 -9.33
CA SER A 379 6.67 2.22 -10.23
C SER A 379 6.96 3.53 -9.48
N ILE A 380 6.31 3.78 -8.34
CA ILE A 380 6.56 5.00 -7.54
C ILE A 380 7.95 4.93 -6.90
N LEU A 381 8.32 3.81 -6.27
CA LEU A 381 9.64 3.64 -5.64
C LEU A 381 10.77 3.83 -6.68
N SER A 382 10.62 3.21 -7.86
CA SER A 382 11.57 3.32 -8.97
C SER A 382 11.70 4.77 -9.48
N THR A 383 10.58 5.46 -9.69
CA THR A 383 10.60 6.83 -10.23
C THR A 383 11.11 7.86 -9.22
N LEU A 384 10.80 7.70 -7.92
CA LEU A 384 11.39 8.49 -6.84
C LEU A 384 12.90 8.28 -6.76
N PHE A 385 13.36 7.02 -6.80
CA PHE A 385 14.78 6.73 -6.82
C PHE A 385 15.47 7.39 -8.02
N GLN A 386 14.90 7.29 -9.22
CA GLN A 386 15.44 7.93 -10.41
C GLN A 386 15.47 9.47 -10.29
N ALA A 387 14.45 10.07 -9.69
CA ALA A 387 14.37 11.53 -9.50
C ALA A 387 15.49 12.04 -8.57
N TYR A 388 15.74 11.32 -7.46
CA TYR A 388 16.72 11.71 -6.46
C TYR A 388 18.06 10.95 -6.56
N HIS A 389 18.28 10.19 -7.66
CA HIS A 389 19.42 9.30 -7.80
C HIS A 389 20.76 10.02 -7.65
N HIS A 390 20.88 11.23 -8.20
CA HIS A 390 22.10 12.02 -8.11
C HIS A 390 22.43 12.35 -6.64
N ASP A 391 21.49 12.91 -5.91
CA ASP A 391 21.65 13.30 -4.50
C ASP A 391 21.85 12.11 -3.57
N ILE A 392 21.17 10.99 -3.84
CA ILE A 392 21.39 9.72 -3.14
C ILE A 392 22.80 9.19 -3.41
N LYS A 393 23.24 9.20 -4.68
CA LYS A 393 24.56 8.70 -5.08
C LYS A 393 25.68 9.50 -4.43
N HIS A 394 25.52 10.81 -4.29
CA HIS A 394 26.50 11.71 -3.69
C HIS A 394 26.33 11.84 -2.17
N GLY A 395 25.34 11.16 -1.57
CA GLY A 395 25.12 11.14 -0.12
C GLY A 395 24.52 12.43 0.45
N HIS A 396 24.00 13.31 -0.41
CA HIS A 396 23.25 14.51 0.00
C HIS A 396 21.90 14.12 0.63
N ILE A 397 21.28 13.06 0.11
CA ILE A 397 20.05 12.48 0.64
C ILE A 397 20.36 11.09 1.18
N ARG A 398 20.22 10.94 2.50
CA ARG A 398 20.34 9.63 3.18
C ARG A 398 18.98 8.99 3.46
N ALA A 399 17.93 9.78 3.54
CA ALA A 399 16.57 9.33 3.71
C ALA A 399 15.61 10.18 2.87
N LEU A 400 14.76 9.53 2.08
CA LEU A 400 13.64 10.18 1.41
C LEU A 400 12.50 10.37 2.41
N THR A 401 12.21 11.63 2.73
CA THR A 401 11.11 12.04 3.61
C THR A 401 9.81 12.20 2.83
N GLU A 402 8.71 12.38 3.56
CA GLU A 402 7.39 12.67 2.99
C GLU A 402 7.44 13.88 2.03
N ASP A 403 8.13 14.97 2.41
CA ASP A 403 8.32 16.14 1.54
C ASP A 403 8.93 15.80 0.19
N HIS A 404 9.93 14.91 0.16
CA HIS A 404 10.54 14.49 -1.11
C HIS A 404 9.52 13.76 -2.00
N VAL A 405 8.64 12.95 -1.40
CA VAL A 405 7.58 12.27 -2.15
C VAL A 405 6.60 13.29 -2.72
N ILE A 406 6.18 14.26 -1.92
CA ILE A 406 5.20 15.26 -2.38
C ILE A 406 5.79 16.20 -3.42
N TRP A 407 7.00 16.69 -3.22
CA TRP A 407 7.66 17.55 -4.20
C TRP A 407 7.87 16.85 -5.53
N PHE A 408 8.17 15.55 -5.49
CA PHE A 408 8.18 14.75 -6.70
C PHE A 408 6.80 14.73 -7.38
N LEU A 409 5.72 14.63 -6.60
CA LEU A 409 4.35 14.56 -7.10
C LEU A 409 3.74 15.91 -7.52
N GLU A 410 4.32 17.05 -7.14
CA GLU A 410 3.87 18.39 -7.55
C GLU A 410 3.95 18.58 -9.07
N ASP A 411 5.01 18.08 -9.71
CA ASP A 411 5.11 18.05 -11.18
C ASP A 411 4.46 16.79 -11.74
N THR A 412 3.13 16.77 -11.71
CA THR A 412 2.33 15.64 -12.20
C THR A 412 2.67 15.27 -13.65
N ALA A 413 3.04 16.24 -14.49
CA ALA A 413 3.38 15.98 -15.89
C ALA A 413 4.66 15.14 -16.00
N THR A 414 5.73 15.54 -15.31
CA THR A 414 6.97 14.76 -15.27
C THR A 414 6.76 13.40 -14.61
N VAL A 415 5.98 13.34 -13.54
CA VAL A 415 5.66 12.08 -12.84
C VAL A 415 4.99 11.10 -13.78
N PHE A 416 3.90 11.49 -14.43
CA PHE A 416 3.15 10.60 -15.30
C PHE A 416 3.89 10.27 -16.61
N GLN A 417 4.75 11.18 -17.09
CA GLN A 417 5.69 10.85 -18.15
C GLN A 417 6.65 9.73 -17.73
N LYS A 418 7.25 9.81 -16.53
CA LYS A 418 8.13 8.75 -16.02
C LYS A 418 7.37 7.44 -15.79
N LEU A 419 6.19 7.50 -15.18
CA LEU A 419 5.35 6.33 -14.91
C LEU A 419 4.87 5.64 -16.20
N SER A 420 4.78 6.35 -17.33
CA SER A 420 4.40 5.74 -18.63
C SER A 420 5.37 4.66 -19.10
N THR A 421 6.61 4.67 -18.60
CA THR A 421 7.64 3.66 -18.89
C THR A 421 7.70 2.52 -17.86
N GLN A 422 6.88 2.60 -16.80
CA GLN A 422 6.92 1.68 -15.68
C GLN A 422 5.79 0.62 -15.78
N PRO A 423 5.87 -0.49 -15.01
CA PRO A 423 4.87 -1.56 -15.05
C PRO A 423 3.43 -1.13 -14.82
N VAL A 424 3.19 -0.08 -14.02
CA VAL A 424 1.86 0.48 -13.73
C VAL A 424 1.18 1.08 -14.96
N ASN A 425 1.92 1.47 -15.99
CA ASN A 425 1.32 2.04 -17.21
C ASN A 425 0.32 1.08 -17.88
N ARG A 426 0.47 -0.23 -17.66
CA ARG A 426 -0.47 -1.25 -18.17
C ARG A 426 -1.85 -1.19 -17.54
N SER A 427 -2.00 -0.55 -16.37
CA SER A 427 -3.29 -0.40 -15.69
C SER A 427 -3.92 0.98 -15.87
N PHE A 428 -3.18 1.97 -16.38
CA PHE A 428 -3.75 3.30 -16.62
C PHE A 428 -4.69 3.34 -17.83
N PRO A 429 -5.76 4.16 -17.77
CA PRO A 429 -6.56 4.49 -18.93
C PRO A 429 -5.72 5.09 -20.05
N LYS A 430 -5.89 4.57 -21.27
CA LYS A 430 -5.25 5.18 -22.44
C LYS A 430 -6.17 6.26 -22.98
N ILE A 431 -5.95 7.49 -22.52
CA ILE A 431 -6.80 8.65 -22.85
C ILE A 431 -7.03 8.85 -24.36
N PRO A 432 -6.03 8.66 -25.27
CA PRO A 432 -6.29 8.77 -26.71
C PRO A 432 -7.23 7.69 -27.26
N GLU A 433 -7.38 6.56 -26.57
CA GLU A 433 -8.31 5.47 -26.93
C GLU A 433 -9.71 5.67 -26.30
N ALA A 434 -9.90 6.67 -25.42
CA ALA A 434 -11.15 6.92 -24.74
C ALA A 434 -12.11 7.77 -25.59
N THR A 435 -13.37 7.33 -25.68
CA THR A 435 -14.48 8.15 -26.19
C THR A 435 -14.96 9.13 -25.13
N ASP A 436 -15.75 10.13 -25.51
CA ASP A 436 -16.34 11.09 -24.57
C ASP A 436 -17.11 10.37 -23.43
N GLY A 437 -17.88 9.33 -23.76
CA GLY A 437 -18.61 8.53 -22.77
C GLY A 437 -17.71 7.74 -21.81
N ILE A 438 -16.52 7.30 -22.26
CA ILE A 438 -15.54 6.63 -21.39
C ILE A 438 -14.90 7.65 -20.45
N SER A 439 -14.46 8.80 -20.99
CA SER A 439 -13.87 9.87 -20.21
C SER A 439 -14.85 10.38 -19.15
N ASP A 440 -16.11 10.60 -19.54
CA ASP A 440 -17.14 11.08 -18.61
C ASP A 440 -17.39 10.11 -17.45
N MET A 441 -17.35 8.81 -17.73
CA MET A 441 -17.50 7.77 -16.72
C MET A 441 -16.31 7.70 -15.77
N LEU A 442 -15.07 7.72 -16.28
CA LEU A 442 -13.86 7.72 -15.46
C LEU A 442 -13.79 8.96 -14.55
N ASN A 443 -14.16 10.12 -15.08
CA ASN A 443 -14.26 11.36 -14.33
C ASN A 443 -15.31 11.24 -13.23
N LYS A 444 -16.48 10.68 -13.55
CA LYS A 444 -17.55 10.46 -12.57
C LYS A 444 -17.13 9.52 -11.44
N ILE A 445 -16.39 8.45 -11.73
CA ILE A 445 -15.84 7.55 -10.68
C ILE A 445 -14.85 8.30 -9.80
N THR A 446 -14.02 9.17 -10.36
CA THR A 446 -13.06 9.98 -9.60
C THR A 446 -13.79 10.96 -8.67
N GLU A 447 -14.85 11.61 -9.17
CA GLU A 447 -15.67 12.58 -8.45
C GLU A 447 -16.53 11.93 -7.33
N GLU A 448 -17.14 10.78 -7.60
CA GLU A 448 -18.07 10.11 -6.68
C GLU A 448 -17.39 9.02 -5.83
N GLY A 449 -16.17 8.64 -6.18
CA GLY A 449 -15.40 7.52 -5.61
C GLY A 449 -15.78 6.15 -6.21
N SER A 450 -17.06 5.97 -6.54
CA SER A 450 -17.58 4.77 -7.20
C SER A 450 -18.88 5.09 -7.95
N ILE A 451 -19.23 4.27 -8.94
CA ILE A 451 -20.53 4.35 -9.64
C ILE A 451 -21.21 2.97 -9.67
N PRO A 452 -22.53 2.90 -9.87
CA PRO A 452 -23.20 1.62 -10.14
C PRO A 452 -22.60 0.92 -11.36
N PHE A 453 -22.37 -0.39 -11.23
CA PHE A 453 -21.84 -1.21 -12.32
C PHE A 453 -22.99 -1.82 -13.13
N ASP A 454 -23.05 -1.51 -14.42
CA ASP A 454 -23.92 -2.18 -15.39
C ASP A 454 -23.07 -2.74 -16.54
N ILE A 455 -23.09 -4.06 -16.70
CA ILE A 455 -22.36 -4.75 -17.77
C ILE A 455 -22.91 -4.46 -19.17
N ASN A 456 -24.15 -3.96 -19.26
CA ASN A 456 -24.78 -3.60 -20.52
C ASN A 456 -24.37 -2.20 -21.00
N ASP A 457 -23.83 -1.37 -20.11
CA ASP A 457 -23.21 -0.10 -20.48
C ASP A 457 -21.88 -0.41 -21.21
N ALA A 458 -21.80 0.01 -22.47
CA ALA A 458 -20.64 -0.26 -23.33
C ALA A 458 -19.35 0.37 -22.79
N SER A 459 -19.43 1.56 -22.19
CA SER A 459 -18.28 2.26 -21.62
C SER A 459 -17.78 1.54 -20.36
N ILE A 460 -18.70 1.15 -19.46
CA ILE A 460 -18.36 0.38 -18.25
C ILE A 460 -17.73 -0.95 -18.64
N LYS A 461 -18.38 -1.70 -19.54
CA LYS A 461 -17.88 -2.99 -20.01
C LYS A 461 -16.48 -2.87 -20.62
N PHE A 462 -16.25 -1.85 -21.45
CA PHE A 462 -14.96 -1.61 -22.06
C PHE A 462 -13.86 -1.31 -21.02
N CYS A 463 -14.09 -0.36 -20.11
CA CYS A 463 -13.11 0.00 -19.08
C CYS A 463 -12.81 -1.17 -18.14
N TYR A 464 -13.84 -1.94 -17.81
CA TYR A 464 -13.72 -3.12 -16.98
C TYR A 464 -12.90 -4.22 -17.64
N GLN A 465 -13.15 -4.54 -18.91
CA GLN A 465 -12.38 -5.54 -19.65
C GLN A 465 -10.93 -5.11 -19.92
N LYS A 466 -10.69 -3.80 -20.06
CA LYS A 466 -9.35 -3.21 -20.12
C LYS A 466 -8.65 -3.17 -18.75
N GLY A 467 -9.37 -3.40 -17.67
CA GLY A 467 -8.85 -3.38 -16.30
C GLY A 467 -8.57 -1.97 -15.77
N TRP A 468 -9.22 -0.95 -16.33
CA TRP A 468 -9.14 0.44 -15.86
C TRP A 468 -10.04 0.70 -14.65
N ILE A 469 -11.06 -0.13 -14.47
CA ILE A 469 -11.96 -0.13 -13.31
C ILE A 469 -12.10 -1.56 -12.78
N HIS A 470 -12.43 -1.69 -11.50
CA HIS A 470 -12.68 -2.95 -10.83
C HIS A 470 -14.13 -3.06 -10.37
N ARG A 471 -14.72 -4.26 -10.50
CA ARG A 471 -16.10 -4.55 -10.11
C ARG A 471 -16.15 -5.15 -8.71
N VAL A 472 -16.87 -4.49 -7.82
CA VAL A 472 -17.05 -4.88 -6.41
C VAL A 472 -18.51 -5.19 -6.16
N ALA A 473 -18.80 -6.32 -5.51
CA ALA A 473 -20.13 -6.60 -5.00
C ALA A 473 -20.33 -5.84 -3.70
N LEU A 474 -21.42 -5.08 -3.57
CA LEU A 474 -21.79 -4.34 -2.37
C LEU A 474 -23.27 -4.60 -2.05
N GLY A 475 -23.53 -5.59 -1.19
CA GLY A 475 -24.89 -6.02 -0.88
C GLY A 475 -25.57 -6.64 -2.09
N SER A 476 -26.65 -6.05 -2.57
CA SER A 476 -27.41 -6.53 -3.75
C SER A 476 -27.03 -5.85 -5.06
N ARG A 477 -26.03 -4.97 -5.05
CA ARG A 477 -25.61 -4.19 -6.22
C ARG A 477 -24.12 -4.32 -6.44
N ASP A 478 -23.72 -4.22 -7.69
CA ASP A 478 -22.31 -4.09 -8.05
C ASP A 478 -21.97 -2.63 -8.31
N ILE A 479 -20.75 -2.26 -7.96
CA ILE A 479 -20.18 -0.95 -8.20
C ILE A 479 -18.85 -1.05 -8.94
N ALA A 480 -18.51 0.00 -9.67
CA ALA A 480 -17.22 0.21 -10.30
C ALA A 480 -16.37 1.16 -9.45
N VAL A 481 -15.12 0.78 -9.21
CA VAL A 481 -14.11 1.61 -8.52
C VAL A 481 -12.82 1.67 -9.32
N LEU A 482 -12.00 2.69 -9.09
CA LEU A 482 -10.65 2.75 -9.65
C LEU A 482 -9.68 1.80 -8.91
N PRO A 483 -8.60 1.33 -9.55
CA PRO A 483 -7.72 0.34 -8.94
C PRO A 483 -6.91 0.89 -7.76
N SER A 484 -6.49 2.16 -7.77
CA SER A 484 -5.81 2.82 -6.65
C SER A 484 -5.91 4.35 -6.74
N ARG A 485 -5.53 5.07 -5.68
CA ARG A 485 -5.45 6.54 -5.63
C ARG A 485 -4.52 7.13 -6.71
N LEU A 486 -3.46 6.41 -7.09
CA LEU A 486 -2.62 6.81 -8.20
C LEU A 486 -3.39 6.86 -9.53
N HIS A 487 -4.39 5.99 -9.72
CA HIS A 487 -5.26 6.01 -10.90
C HIS A 487 -6.24 7.20 -10.86
N GLU A 488 -6.74 7.57 -9.67
CA GLU A 488 -7.51 8.82 -9.49
C GLU A 488 -6.66 10.02 -9.94
N LYS A 489 -5.44 10.16 -9.39
CA LYS A 489 -4.52 11.26 -9.78
C LYS A 489 -4.17 11.26 -11.27
N TYR A 490 -4.06 10.09 -11.91
CA TYR A 490 -3.80 10.00 -13.35
C TYR A 490 -4.96 10.54 -14.18
N ILE A 491 -6.20 10.24 -13.78
CA ILE A 491 -7.40 10.76 -14.46
C ILE A 491 -7.52 12.26 -14.22
N GLU A 492 -7.34 12.73 -12.99
CA GLU A 492 -7.32 14.17 -12.66
C GLU A 492 -6.27 14.93 -13.48
N TYR A 493 -5.05 14.40 -13.57
CA TYR A 493 -4.00 14.95 -14.43
C TYR A 493 -4.44 15.03 -15.89
N SER A 494 -5.04 13.95 -16.40
CA SER A 494 -5.52 13.88 -17.78
C SER A 494 -6.60 14.94 -18.05
N ILE A 495 -7.55 15.12 -17.13
CA ILE A 495 -8.53 16.21 -17.19
C ILE A 495 -7.83 17.58 -17.11
N GLY A 496 -6.84 17.73 -16.23
CA GLY A 496 -6.09 18.97 -16.03
C GLY A 496 -5.31 19.41 -17.28
N THR A 497 -4.90 18.48 -18.15
CA THR A 497 -4.33 18.84 -19.46
C THR A 497 -5.35 19.53 -20.39
N MET A 498 -6.65 19.37 -20.12
CA MET A 498 -7.76 20.06 -20.76
C MET A 498 -8.20 21.30 -19.96
N SER A 499 -7.22 22.08 -19.47
CA SER A 499 -7.45 23.16 -18.53
C SER A 499 -8.51 24.16 -19.00
N GLN A 500 -9.47 24.44 -18.13
CA GLN A 500 -10.49 25.46 -18.32
C GLN A 500 -10.30 26.59 -17.32
N ARG A 501 -10.81 27.78 -17.66
CA ARG A 501 -10.83 28.91 -16.72
C ARG A 501 -11.95 28.77 -15.72
N LEU A 502 -11.73 29.26 -14.51
CA LEU A 502 -12.79 29.43 -13.53
C LEU A 502 -13.92 30.28 -14.13
N PRO A 503 -15.20 29.87 -14.04
CA PRO A 503 -16.29 30.63 -14.62
C PRO A 503 -16.34 32.08 -14.11
N VAL A 504 -16.54 33.03 -15.03
CA VAL A 504 -16.46 34.49 -14.76
C VAL A 504 -17.41 34.96 -13.65
N ARG A 505 -18.51 34.23 -13.42
CA ARG A 505 -19.45 34.49 -12.31
C ARG A 505 -18.81 34.36 -10.92
N PHE A 506 -17.74 33.58 -10.79
CA PHE A 506 -17.00 33.41 -9.53
C PHE A 506 -15.94 34.50 -9.40
N ASN A 507 -16.39 35.67 -8.99
CA ASN A 507 -15.56 36.85 -8.75
C ASN A 507 -15.06 36.97 -7.29
N SER A 508 -15.58 36.16 -6.37
CA SER A 508 -15.14 36.11 -4.98
C SER A 508 -15.17 34.67 -4.44
N LEU A 509 -14.25 34.36 -3.53
CA LEU A 509 -14.16 33.06 -2.86
C LEU A 509 -15.46 32.71 -2.10
N PRO A 510 -16.08 33.64 -1.34
CA PRO A 510 -17.37 33.39 -0.71
C PRO A 510 -18.49 32.93 -1.66
N THR A 511 -18.63 33.56 -2.84
CA THR A 511 -19.66 33.17 -3.81
C THR A 511 -19.46 31.74 -4.28
N LEU A 512 -18.21 31.38 -4.61
CA LEU A 512 -17.87 30.03 -5.04
C LEU A 512 -18.16 28.99 -3.95
N CYS A 513 -17.68 29.21 -2.72
CA CYS A 513 -17.87 28.28 -1.61
C CYS A 513 -19.36 28.06 -1.27
N LYS A 514 -20.19 29.11 -1.29
CA LYS A 514 -21.63 28.98 -1.06
C LYS A 514 -22.31 28.12 -2.12
N GLU A 515 -21.97 28.31 -3.40
CA GLU A 515 -22.50 27.49 -4.48
C GLU A 515 -22.02 26.03 -4.35
N ILE A 516 -20.75 25.80 -4.03
CA ILE A 516 -20.20 24.45 -3.81
C ILE A 516 -20.94 23.71 -2.69
N LEU A 517 -21.06 24.34 -1.52
CA LEU A 517 -21.73 23.76 -0.36
C LEU A 517 -23.20 23.44 -0.65
N SER A 518 -23.89 24.27 -1.44
CA SER A 518 -25.27 24.02 -1.88
C SER A 518 -25.44 22.81 -2.80
N LYS A 519 -24.33 22.24 -3.30
CA LYS A 519 -24.32 21.05 -4.16
C LYS A 519 -23.93 19.78 -3.44
N PHE A 520 -23.71 19.81 -2.13
CA PHE A 520 -23.39 18.61 -1.35
C PHE A 520 -24.53 17.59 -1.45
N SER A 521 -24.18 16.31 -1.59
CA SER A 521 -25.11 15.21 -1.80
C SER A 521 -25.45 14.55 -0.47
N ILE A 522 -26.74 14.47 -0.15
CA ILE A 522 -27.24 13.84 1.08
C ILE A 522 -26.75 12.39 1.16
N MET A 523 -26.93 11.64 0.06
CA MET A 523 -26.56 10.24 -0.01
C MET A 523 -25.06 10.02 0.20
N ASN A 524 -24.21 10.85 -0.40
CA ASN A 524 -22.76 10.71 -0.24
C ASN A 524 -22.29 11.05 1.17
N LEU A 525 -22.86 12.11 1.78
CA LEU A 525 -22.57 12.44 3.17
C LEU A 525 -22.98 11.30 4.11
N ARG A 526 -24.20 10.75 3.96
CA ARG A 526 -24.66 9.61 4.77
C ARG A 526 -23.80 8.37 4.57
N HIS A 527 -23.55 7.97 3.33
CA HIS A 527 -22.74 6.79 3.05
C HIS A 527 -21.31 6.92 3.58
N SER A 528 -20.74 8.13 3.57
CA SER A 528 -19.42 8.38 4.17
C SER A 528 -19.48 8.27 5.69
N ALA A 529 -20.49 8.87 6.34
CA ALA A 529 -20.69 8.79 7.79
C ALA A 529 -20.88 7.35 8.29
N GLU A 530 -21.54 6.51 7.49
CA GLU A 530 -21.77 5.10 7.80
C GLU A 530 -20.59 4.18 7.41
N GLY A 531 -19.49 4.72 6.87
CA GLY A 531 -18.36 3.93 6.37
C GLY A 531 -18.71 3.03 5.17
N LYS A 532 -19.80 3.33 4.46
CA LYS A 532 -20.30 2.58 3.31
C LYS A 532 -19.81 3.12 1.97
N LYS A 533 -19.23 4.33 1.94
CA LYS A 533 -18.66 4.91 0.71
C LYS A 533 -17.37 4.17 0.34
N MET A 534 -17.45 3.34 -0.70
CA MET A 534 -16.29 2.69 -1.30
C MET A 534 -15.56 3.66 -2.23
N SER A 535 -14.25 3.46 -2.37
CA SER A 535 -13.43 4.19 -3.32
C SER A 535 -12.37 3.26 -3.93
N SER A 536 -11.27 3.84 -4.41
CA SER A 536 -10.21 3.11 -5.07
C SER A 536 -9.68 1.95 -4.22
N ALA A 537 -9.19 0.93 -4.93
CA ALA A 537 -8.79 -0.34 -4.35
C ALA A 537 -9.90 -1.09 -3.59
N SER A 538 -11.18 -0.73 -3.78
CA SER A 538 -12.32 -1.33 -3.07
C SER A 538 -12.25 -1.15 -1.55
N GLN A 539 -11.68 -0.03 -1.11
CA GLN A 539 -11.55 0.30 0.30
C GLN A 539 -12.61 1.34 0.72
N PRO A 540 -13.13 1.27 1.95
CA PRO A 540 -13.95 2.33 2.52
C PRO A 540 -13.15 3.64 2.55
N ARG A 541 -13.81 4.75 2.21
CA ARG A 541 -13.22 6.07 2.44
C ARG A 541 -13.14 6.34 3.95
N PRO A 542 -12.02 6.92 4.44
CA PRO A 542 -11.92 7.37 5.82
C PRO A 542 -13.00 8.42 6.09
N LEU A 543 -13.55 8.40 7.29
CA LEU A 543 -14.59 9.33 7.71
C LEU A 543 -14.07 10.78 7.62
N GLU A 544 -12.80 10.98 7.94
CA GLU A 544 -12.09 12.26 7.91
C GLU A 544 -12.16 12.95 6.55
N ALA A 545 -12.29 12.22 5.44
CA ALA A 545 -12.36 12.78 4.08
C ALA A 545 -13.78 13.14 3.61
N GLN A 546 -14.82 12.91 4.43
CA GLN A 546 -16.22 13.06 4.06
C GLN A 546 -16.55 14.42 3.41
N TYR A 547 -16.10 15.50 4.03
CA TYR A 547 -16.43 16.86 3.58
C TYR A 547 -15.50 17.36 2.47
N GLN A 548 -14.22 16.96 2.50
CA GLN A 548 -13.24 17.23 1.45
C GLN A 548 -13.66 16.60 0.13
N ASP A 549 -14.05 15.32 0.14
CA ASP A 549 -14.51 14.62 -1.06
C ASP A 549 -15.77 15.30 -1.64
N GLU A 550 -16.73 15.70 -0.78
CA GLU A 550 -17.94 16.40 -1.23
C GLU A 550 -17.66 17.83 -1.71
N PHE A 551 -16.69 18.52 -1.11
CA PHE A 551 -16.25 19.82 -1.58
C PHE A 551 -15.61 19.73 -2.96
N TYR A 552 -14.72 18.76 -3.19
CA TYR A 552 -14.13 18.52 -4.49
C TYR A 552 -15.20 18.18 -5.55
N ARG A 553 -16.12 17.25 -5.24
CA ARG A 553 -17.23 16.88 -6.12
C ARG A 553 -18.13 18.09 -6.43
N GLY A 554 -18.48 18.87 -5.41
CA GLY A 554 -19.27 20.10 -5.56
C GLY A 554 -18.54 21.15 -6.40
N PHE A 555 -17.23 21.33 -6.21
CA PHE A 555 -16.39 22.19 -7.03
C PHE A 555 -16.45 21.80 -8.50
N VAL A 556 -16.24 20.52 -8.83
CA VAL A 556 -16.29 20.05 -10.21
C VAL A 556 -17.67 20.28 -10.84
N HIS A 557 -18.76 20.10 -10.07
CA HIS A 557 -20.12 20.36 -10.55
C HIS A 557 -20.40 21.86 -10.79
N VAL A 558 -19.84 22.74 -9.95
CA VAL A 558 -20.12 24.19 -9.96
C VAL A 558 -19.20 24.97 -10.91
N ALA A 559 -17.91 24.66 -10.88
CA ALA A 559 -16.87 25.29 -11.69
C ALA A 559 -16.72 24.62 -13.06
N GLY A 560 -16.95 23.30 -13.15
CA GLY A 560 -16.76 22.50 -14.35
C GLY A 560 -15.48 21.66 -14.31
N ARG A 561 -15.49 20.54 -15.03
CA ARG A 561 -14.32 19.67 -15.21
C ARG A 561 -13.18 20.42 -15.90
N GLY A 562 -11.95 20.19 -15.45
CA GLY A 562 -10.75 20.82 -16.03
C GLY A 562 -10.44 22.22 -15.46
N VAL A 563 -11.29 22.79 -14.61
CA VAL A 563 -10.91 23.98 -13.84
C VAL A 563 -9.86 23.59 -12.80
N PRO A 564 -8.66 24.22 -12.79
CA PRO A 564 -7.59 23.85 -11.86
C PRO A 564 -7.97 24.05 -10.39
N ILE A 565 -7.83 22.97 -9.62
CA ILE A 565 -7.86 22.94 -8.17
C ILE A 565 -6.79 21.95 -7.71
N SER A 566 -5.99 22.33 -6.72
CA SER A 566 -5.00 21.47 -6.11
C SER A 566 -5.53 21.03 -4.76
N SER A 567 -5.63 19.71 -4.53
CA SER A 567 -5.80 19.16 -3.19
C SER A 567 -4.44 19.10 -2.48
N GLU A 568 -4.41 19.39 -1.17
CA GLU A 568 -3.20 19.34 -0.33
C GLU A 568 -2.03 20.22 -0.84
N TRP A 569 -2.32 21.43 -1.30
CA TRP A 569 -1.31 22.30 -1.91
C TRP A 569 -0.29 22.82 -0.89
N SER A 570 1.00 22.74 -1.25
CA SER A 570 2.11 23.34 -0.52
C SER A 570 3.16 23.92 -1.48
N ARG A 571 3.99 24.85 -0.98
CA ARG A 571 5.21 25.34 -1.66
C ARG A 571 6.47 25.12 -0.84
N THR A 572 6.33 24.79 0.44
CA THR A 572 7.42 24.63 1.39
C THR A 572 7.37 23.23 2.01
N LYS A 573 8.36 22.88 2.83
CA LYS A 573 8.34 21.61 3.58
C LYS A 573 7.28 21.59 4.69
N ASP A 574 6.77 22.77 5.07
CA ASP A 574 5.88 22.93 6.21
C ASP A 574 4.50 23.46 5.78
N GLY A 575 3.46 22.67 6.00
CA GLY A 575 2.04 23.04 5.85
C GLY A 575 1.42 22.76 4.47
N ARG A 576 0.12 22.41 4.45
CA ARG A 576 -0.68 22.15 3.24
C ARG A 576 -2.11 22.59 3.45
N VAL A 577 -2.62 23.45 2.57
CA VAL A 577 -4.05 23.78 2.58
C VAL A 577 -4.84 22.68 1.89
N ASP A 578 -6.06 22.41 2.37
CA ASP A 578 -6.89 21.34 1.79
C ASP A 578 -7.15 21.55 0.31
N PHE A 579 -7.49 22.78 -0.09
CA PHE A 579 -7.67 23.15 -1.49
C PHE A 579 -7.04 24.49 -1.85
N TYR A 580 -6.47 24.56 -3.06
CA TYR A 580 -5.95 25.79 -3.64
C TYR A 580 -6.43 25.95 -5.10
N ILE A 581 -6.92 27.14 -5.45
CA ILE A 581 -7.37 27.48 -6.81
C ILE A 581 -6.33 28.43 -7.44
N PRO A 582 -5.45 27.96 -8.33
CA PRO A 582 -4.31 28.73 -8.82
C PRO A 582 -4.68 30.01 -9.57
N GLU A 583 -5.76 29.99 -10.37
CA GLU A 583 -6.15 31.15 -11.19
C GLU A 583 -6.44 32.41 -10.36
N LYS A 584 -7.03 32.22 -9.18
CA LYS A 584 -7.41 33.31 -8.26
C LYS A 584 -6.56 33.37 -7.00
N LYS A 585 -5.63 32.43 -6.84
CA LYS A 585 -4.80 32.27 -5.64
C LYS A 585 -5.63 32.16 -4.37
N TRP A 586 -6.71 31.38 -4.43
CA TRP A 586 -7.60 31.17 -3.30
C TRP A 586 -7.25 29.90 -2.55
N ALA A 587 -7.18 29.98 -1.22
CA ALA A 587 -6.98 28.83 -0.34
C ALA A 587 -8.25 28.51 0.45
N ILE A 588 -8.56 27.22 0.59
CA ILE A 588 -9.71 26.75 1.38
C ILE A 588 -9.21 25.67 2.33
N GLU A 589 -9.59 25.80 3.60
CA GLU A 589 -9.39 24.81 4.64
C GLU A 589 -10.76 24.27 5.10
N LEU A 590 -10.89 22.95 5.23
CA LEU A 590 -12.11 22.28 5.68
C LEU A 590 -11.86 21.58 7.01
N LEU A 591 -12.67 21.93 8.00
CA LEU A 591 -12.63 21.29 9.31
C LEU A 591 -13.83 20.37 9.48
N ARG A 592 -13.71 19.45 10.43
CA ARG A 592 -14.73 18.47 10.78
C ARG A 592 -15.08 18.59 12.25
N ASP A 593 -16.39 18.65 12.54
CA ASP A 593 -16.96 18.51 13.87
C ASP A 593 -16.26 19.40 14.93
N HIS A 594 -15.90 20.63 14.54
CA HIS A 594 -15.19 21.62 15.37
C HIS A 594 -13.78 21.20 15.83
N GLY A 595 -13.14 20.26 15.14
CA GLY A 595 -11.79 19.81 15.41
C GLY A 595 -10.76 20.93 15.22
N GLU A 596 -9.98 21.22 16.27
CA GLU A 596 -8.76 22.05 16.24
C GLU A 596 -8.92 23.44 15.56
N VAL A 597 -10.13 24.02 15.61
CA VAL A 597 -10.46 25.28 14.91
C VAL A 597 -9.47 26.43 15.20
N ASP A 598 -9.09 26.63 16.46
CA ASP A 598 -8.13 27.68 16.82
C ASP A 598 -6.72 27.44 16.24
N GLU A 599 -6.32 26.18 16.10
CA GLU A 599 -5.02 25.83 15.51
C GLU A 599 -5.01 26.20 14.04
N HIS A 600 -6.02 25.80 13.28
CA HIS A 600 -6.13 26.13 11.85
C HIS A 600 -6.27 27.65 11.63
N ILE A 601 -7.02 28.37 12.47
CA ILE A 601 -7.03 29.85 12.43
C ILE A 601 -5.62 30.39 12.62
N SER A 602 -4.89 29.89 13.63
CA SER A 602 -3.54 30.36 13.97
C SER A 602 -2.55 30.12 12.83
N GLN A 603 -2.75 29.10 11.99
CA GLN A 603 -1.88 28.83 10.84
C GLN A 603 -1.88 29.97 9.80
N PHE A 604 -2.97 30.75 9.67
CA PHE A 604 -3.04 31.92 8.79
C PHE A 604 -2.58 33.24 9.46
N LYS A 605 -2.34 33.24 10.78
CA LYS A 605 -1.91 34.42 11.55
C LYS A 605 -0.40 34.55 11.61
N ALA A 606 0.10 35.71 12.05
CA ALA A 606 1.53 35.96 12.18
C ALA A 606 2.22 34.84 12.98
N GLY A 607 3.28 34.25 12.39
CA GLY A 607 4.00 33.09 12.94
C GLY A 607 3.38 31.72 12.60
N GLY A 608 2.22 31.69 11.97
CA GLY A 608 1.57 30.47 11.48
C GLY A 608 2.13 29.98 10.13
N LYS A 609 1.88 28.70 9.83
CA LYS A 609 2.45 28.00 8.66
C LYS A 609 2.09 28.65 7.32
N TYR A 610 0.88 29.19 7.17
CA TYR A 610 0.37 29.76 5.92
C TYR A 610 0.58 31.28 5.82
N HIS A 611 0.98 31.93 6.91
CA HIS A 611 1.17 33.37 6.94
C HIS A 611 2.20 33.90 5.96
N PRO A 612 3.38 33.26 5.77
CA PRO A 612 4.34 33.69 4.75
C PRO A 612 3.73 33.74 3.34
N TRP A 613 2.81 32.83 3.03
CA TRP A 613 2.15 32.77 1.72
C TRP A 613 1.20 33.97 1.50
N LEU A 614 0.61 34.51 2.58
CA LEU A 614 -0.17 35.75 2.51
C LEU A 614 0.73 36.97 2.29
N GLU A 615 1.86 37.05 3.00
CA GLU A 615 2.82 38.15 2.85
C GLU A 615 3.42 38.21 1.44
N GLU A 616 3.72 37.04 0.86
CA GLU A 616 4.25 36.91 -0.49
C GLU A 616 3.18 37.07 -1.61
N LYS A 617 1.91 37.34 -1.26
CA LYS A 617 0.77 37.43 -2.20
C LYS A 617 0.60 36.19 -3.07
N MET A 618 0.94 35.05 -2.49
CA MET A 618 0.69 33.73 -3.05
C MET A 618 -0.72 33.26 -2.81
N ILE A 619 -1.30 33.68 -1.69
CA ILE A 619 -2.71 33.53 -1.38
C ILE A 619 -3.30 34.93 -1.36
N GLU A 620 -4.22 35.20 -2.28
CA GLU A 620 -4.91 36.49 -2.36
C GLU A 620 -6.17 36.51 -1.50
N ASP A 621 -6.82 35.35 -1.35
CA ASP A 621 -7.96 35.18 -0.44
C ASP A 621 -7.97 33.78 0.16
N TRP A 622 -8.58 33.64 1.33
CA TRP A 622 -8.67 32.36 2.02
C TRP A 622 -9.93 32.26 2.87
N ILE A 623 -10.34 31.03 3.16
CA ILE A 623 -11.49 30.75 4.01
C ILE A 623 -11.30 29.43 4.76
N ILE A 624 -11.81 29.37 5.99
CA ILE A 624 -11.94 28.13 6.78
C ILE A 624 -13.43 27.80 6.85
N ILE A 625 -13.80 26.58 6.49
CA ILE A 625 -15.18 26.09 6.57
C ILE A 625 -15.20 24.90 7.52
N ASP A 626 -15.78 25.13 8.69
CA ASP A 626 -15.99 24.10 9.71
C ASP A 626 -17.30 23.37 9.46
N CYS A 627 -17.20 22.13 8.97
CA CYS A 627 -18.32 21.27 8.64
C CYS A 627 -18.69 20.40 9.85
N ALA A 628 -19.93 20.50 10.33
CA ALA A 628 -20.39 19.74 11.49
C ALA A 628 -21.88 19.39 11.39
N THR A 629 -22.35 18.53 12.30
CA THR A 629 -23.79 18.22 12.45
C THR A 629 -24.49 19.02 13.56
N SER A 630 -23.73 19.87 14.25
CA SER A 630 -24.22 20.80 15.27
C SER A 630 -23.50 22.14 15.18
N LEU A 631 -24.09 23.19 15.77
CA LEU A 631 -23.42 24.48 15.94
C LEU A 631 -22.32 24.39 17.01
N PRO A 632 -21.21 25.14 16.85
CA PRO A 632 -20.16 25.19 17.87
C PRO A 632 -20.68 25.87 19.14
N THR A 633 -20.25 25.35 20.28
CA THR A 633 -20.52 25.97 21.59
C THR A 633 -19.66 27.21 21.79
N LYS A 634 -18.40 27.16 21.37
CA LYS A 634 -17.43 28.27 21.41
C LYS A 634 -17.75 29.36 20.38
N GLU A 635 -17.39 30.60 20.68
CA GLU A 635 -17.38 31.72 19.73
C GLU A 635 -15.97 31.97 19.21
N PHE A 636 -15.86 32.36 17.94
CA PHE A 636 -14.58 32.61 17.28
C PHE A 636 -14.55 34.03 16.71
N SER A 637 -13.40 34.70 16.85
CA SER A 637 -13.22 36.07 16.38
C SER A 637 -12.78 36.18 14.92
N GLU A 638 -12.53 35.06 14.24
CA GLU A 638 -11.98 35.05 12.88
C GLU A 638 -13.07 35.31 11.82
N PRO A 639 -13.09 36.47 11.14
CA PRO A 639 -14.12 36.77 10.14
C PRO A 639 -14.13 35.86 8.90
N LYS A 640 -13.03 35.17 8.62
CA LYS A 640 -12.91 34.22 7.50
C LYS A 640 -13.24 32.77 7.89
N LEU A 641 -13.84 32.56 9.06
CA LEU A 641 -14.38 31.26 9.50
C LEU A 641 -15.88 31.20 9.23
N TRP A 642 -16.31 30.14 8.57
CA TRP A 642 -17.72 29.77 8.44
C TRP A 642 -18.02 28.44 9.13
N HIS A 643 -19.24 28.31 9.65
CA HIS A 643 -19.75 27.04 10.19
C HIS A 643 -20.82 26.49 9.26
N ALA A 644 -20.52 25.40 8.56
CA ALA A 644 -21.45 24.66 7.72
C ALA A 644 -22.09 23.54 8.54
N VAL A 645 -23.33 23.76 8.99
CA VAL A 645 -24.04 22.85 9.88
C VAL A 645 -25.06 22.04 9.09
N PHE A 646 -24.83 20.74 9.02
CA PHE A 646 -25.69 19.77 8.34
C PHE A 646 -26.68 19.16 9.33
N ILE A 647 -27.94 19.57 9.25
CA ILE A 647 -29.01 19.11 10.16
C ILE A 647 -29.99 18.18 9.44
N ASN A 648 -30.91 17.61 10.21
CA ASN A 648 -31.98 16.74 9.69
C ASN A 648 -31.40 15.60 8.83
N ASP A 649 -30.40 14.89 9.35
CA ASP A 649 -29.72 13.80 8.65
C ASP A 649 -29.18 14.25 7.27
N TYR A 650 -28.41 15.35 7.29
CA TYR A 650 -27.80 16.00 6.12
C TYR A 650 -28.76 16.59 5.07
N SER A 651 -30.08 16.56 5.29
CA SER A 651 -31.04 17.06 4.30
C SER A 651 -31.15 18.59 4.23
N GLU A 652 -30.62 19.29 5.22
CA GLU A 652 -30.55 20.74 5.26
C GLU A 652 -29.16 21.20 5.68
N LEU A 653 -28.62 22.16 4.94
CA LEU A 653 -27.39 22.88 5.27
C LEU A 653 -27.76 24.28 5.77
N GLN A 654 -27.28 24.62 6.96
CA GLN A 654 -27.30 25.97 7.51
C GLN A 654 -25.87 26.48 7.62
N LEU A 655 -25.57 27.57 6.91
CA LEU A 655 -24.26 28.20 6.94
C LEU A 655 -24.30 29.43 7.84
N TYR A 656 -23.37 29.50 8.77
CA TYR A 656 -23.23 30.61 9.70
C TYR A 656 -21.87 31.27 9.55
N ASP A 657 -21.79 32.56 9.85
CA ASP A 657 -20.51 33.24 10.01
C ASP A 657 -19.89 32.95 11.39
N HIS A 658 -18.71 33.52 11.64
CA HIS A 658 -17.98 33.38 12.90
C HIS A 658 -18.72 33.91 14.15
N GLN A 659 -19.74 34.78 13.97
CA GLN A 659 -20.61 35.30 15.03
C GLN A 659 -21.89 34.48 15.18
N LYS A 660 -21.97 33.33 14.50
CA LYS A 660 -23.15 32.46 14.46
C LYS A 660 -24.38 33.15 13.86
N ALA A 661 -24.18 34.18 13.04
CA ALA A 661 -25.27 34.77 12.26
C ALA A 661 -25.53 33.91 11.02
N LEU A 662 -26.80 33.56 10.79
CA LEU A 662 -27.20 32.72 9.67
C LEU A 662 -26.98 33.47 8.34
N MET A 663 -26.17 32.90 7.46
CA MET A 663 -25.83 33.45 6.14
C MET A 663 -26.65 32.84 5.01
N MET A 664 -26.96 31.55 5.10
CA MET A 664 -27.83 30.82 4.16
C MET A 664 -28.39 29.55 4.82
N SER A 665 -29.59 29.17 4.41
CA SER A 665 -30.16 27.83 4.66
C SER A 665 -30.62 27.26 3.32
N VAL A 666 -30.25 26.01 3.05
CA VAL A 666 -30.52 25.32 1.79
C VAL A 666 -30.93 23.88 2.07
N HIS A 667 -32.02 23.45 1.43
CA HIS A 667 -32.32 22.04 1.32
C HIS A 667 -31.39 21.40 0.28
N LEU A 668 -30.69 20.36 0.72
CA LEU A 668 -29.80 19.59 -0.14
C LEU A 668 -30.59 18.55 -0.93
N TYR A 669 -30.00 18.10 -2.03
CA TYR A 669 -30.58 17.08 -2.92
C TYR A 669 -29.49 16.07 -3.30
N ASN A 670 -29.91 14.93 -3.85
CA ASN A 670 -28.98 13.90 -4.33
C ASN A 670 -28.51 14.19 -5.76
#